data_AF-A0A812ICB0-F1
#
_entry.id   AF-A0A812ICB0-F1
#
_cell.length_a   1.000
_cell.length_b   1.000
_cell.length_c   1.000
_cell.angle_alpha   90.00
_cell.angle_beta   90.00
_cell.angle_gamma   90.00
#
_symmetry.space_group_name_H-M   'P 1'
#
loop_
_entity.id
_entity.type
_entity.pdbx_description
1 polymer ?
#
loop_
_entity_poly.entity_id
_entity_poly.type
_entity_poly.pdbx_seq_one_letter_code
_entity_poly.pdbx_strand_id
1 'polypeptide(L)'
;MALNKLRIDSVDVAGKRVFIRVDFNVPQDKKDPSVITNTQRIDAALPTIKYCLDKGCKSVVLCSHLGRPDGSVVEKYSLAPVAKCVQEKLGKPVTFLKDCCGPEVEAACANPAPGSVILLENCRFHLEEEGKGVDKDGNKVKADKEKTKEFRASIAKLADIYCSDAFGTAHRAHSSMVGEGYSVKCSGFLVAKELEAFAKVLDSPVKPVCAILGGAKVTDKIQLIKNMLDKVDAMIIGGGMAFTFIKVLHGMNIGNSLFDEEGAKIVPEIMEKAKAKGVDIVLPIDFVISSKFGEDGEIKTATLASGIPEGFMGLDCGPESIVLNSNTIAKSKTIVWNGPMGVFEMAAFETGTKAMMDKIVEVTKSGAVTVIGGGDTATACKKYDTEDKVTHCSTGGGASLELLEGKVLPGVAALDDAPAGGSCQILRVQAREIFDSRGNPTVEVDLCTPTALFRAAVPSGASTGIYEALELRDGDKGRLLGKGVLKAVKNVNEIIGPKLVGMDVREQKKIDEAMVQELDGSKNEWGWSKSKLGANAILAVSMAVCRAGAAASQMPLYQYIAKISGKPTDKFVMPVPSFNVINGGSHAGNRLACQEFMILPVGAASFKEAMIIGAEVYHNLKSVIKKKYGQDACNVGDEGGFAPNVQDNNEALDVLMEAIKKSGHEGKVKIGTDVAASEFYKAEEKIYDLDFKNEGGGAAEMKKSVPQLIEYYKSWLSKYPFVSIEDPFDQDDWDAYKMFMADVGKDTQIVGDDLLVTNPTRVKKALEVGACNALLLKVNQIGSITEAIEAANMSMDAGWGVMVSHRSGETEDSFIADLVVGLRTGQIKTGAPCRSERLAKYNQLIRIEEELGPLCSFAGVNFRRP
;
A
#
# COMPACT_ATOMS: atom_id res chain seq x y z
N MET A 1 -11.32 3.29 -0.53
CA MET A 1 -11.59 3.06 0.93
C MET A 1 -13.07 2.78 1.24
N ALA A 2 -14.05 3.37 0.54
CA ALA A 2 -15.48 3.20 0.88
C ALA A 2 -16.07 1.79 0.67
N LEU A 3 -15.42 0.93 -0.13
CA LEU A 3 -15.93 -0.41 -0.49
C LEU A 3 -15.28 -1.55 0.29
N ASN A 4 -14.29 -1.28 1.14
CA ASN A 4 -13.60 -2.31 1.92
C ASN A 4 -14.36 -2.59 3.23
N LYS A 5 -15.28 -3.56 3.21
CA LYS A 5 -16.15 -3.89 4.35
C LYS A 5 -15.72 -5.20 5.03
N LEU A 6 -15.94 -5.28 6.34
CA LEU A 6 -15.71 -6.47 7.14
C LEU A 6 -16.47 -7.63 6.51
N ARG A 7 -15.78 -8.73 6.20
CA ARG A 7 -16.35 -9.90 5.54
C ARG A 7 -16.71 -10.97 6.55
N ILE A 8 -17.71 -11.80 6.25
CA ILE A 8 -18.16 -12.90 7.11
C ILE A 8 -17.04 -13.88 7.48
N ASP A 9 -16.04 -14.04 6.61
CA ASP A 9 -14.88 -14.91 6.85
C ASP A 9 -13.80 -14.30 7.76
N SER A 10 -14.00 -13.05 8.17
CA SER A 10 -13.19 -12.33 9.16
C SER A 10 -13.92 -12.18 10.51
N VAL A 11 -15.09 -12.80 10.67
CA VAL A 11 -15.92 -12.74 11.89
C VAL A 11 -16.00 -14.13 12.51
N ASP A 12 -15.84 -14.21 13.84
CA ASP A 12 -16.06 -15.46 14.57
C ASP A 12 -17.56 -15.75 14.71
N VAL A 13 -18.03 -16.73 13.95
CA VAL A 13 -19.43 -17.18 13.94
C VAL A 13 -19.68 -18.40 14.83
N ALA A 14 -18.64 -19.00 15.43
CA ALA A 14 -18.77 -20.26 16.17
C ALA A 14 -19.69 -20.10 17.39
N GLY A 15 -20.72 -20.95 17.47
CA GLY A 15 -21.72 -20.90 18.53
C GLY A 15 -22.61 -19.64 18.53
N LYS A 16 -22.51 -18.77 17.51
CA LYS A 16 -23.31 -17.54 17.37
C LYS A 16 -24.50 -17.75 16.45
N ARG A 17 -25.57 -16.97 16.65
CA ARG A 17 -26.69 -16.85 15.72
C ARG A 17 -26.34 -15.79 14.69
N VAL A 18 -26.53 -16.07 13.41
CA VAL A 18 -26.19 -15.15 12.31
C VAL A 18 -27.46 -14.78 11.55
N PHE A 19 -27.80 -13.49 11.52
CA PHE A 19 -28.86 -12.96 10.67
C PHE A 19 -28.26 -12.63 9.31
N ILE A 20 -28.77 -13.25 8.25
CA ILE A 20 -28.30 -13.01 6.87
C ILE A 20 -29.43 -12.38 6.07
N ARG A 21 -29.20 -11.14 5.64
CA ARG A 21 -30.08 -10.45 4.70
C ARG A 21 -29.74 -10.89 3.28
N VAL A 22 -30.60 -11.69 2.66
CA VAL A 22 -30.39 -12.34 1.34
C VAL A 22 -31.37 -11.84 0.28
N ASP A 23 -30.99 -11.79 -1.00
CA ASP A 23 -31.91 -11.34 -2.07
C ASP A 23 -32.68 -12.52 -2.72
N PHE A 24 -33.71 -13.05 -2.06
CA PHE A 24 -34.57 -14.09 -2.65
C PHE A 24 -35.77 -13.53 -3.43
N ASN A 25 -35.67 -12.33 -3.98
CA ASN A 25 -36.67 -11.85 -4.93
C ASN A 25 -36.45 -12.52 -6.29
N VAL A 26 -36.87 -13.79 -6.38
CA VAL A 26 -36.70 -14.69 -7.52
C VAL A 26 -37.93 -14.67 -8.42
N PRO A 27 -37.78 -14.84 -9.75
CA PRO A 27 -38.93 -14.96 -10.63
C PRO A 27 -39.66 -16.28 -10.40
N GLN A 28 -40.98 -16.21 -10.43
CA GLN A 28 -41.89 -17.34 -10.31
C GLN A 28 -42.65 -17.55 -11.63
N ASP A 29 -43.18 -18.74 -11.84
CA ASP A 29 -44.02 -19.01 -13.00
C ASP A 29 -45.28 -18.15 -12.97
N LYS A 30 -45.69 -17.62 -14.13
CA LYS A 30 -46.84 -16.70 -14.22
C LYS A 30 -48.18 -17.40 -13.93
N LYS A 31 -48.26 -18.71 -14.13
CA LYS A 31 -49.46 -19.53 -13.92
C LYS A 31 -49.45 -20.19 -12.54
N ASP A 32 -48.28 -20.59 -12.04
CA ASP A 32 -48.10 -21.16 -10.71
C ASP A 32 -46.98 -20.46 -9.91
N PRO A 33 -47.33 -19.50 -9.03
CA PRO A 33 -46.37 -18.79 -8.20
C PRO A 33 -45.56 -19.69 -7.26
N SER A 34 -45.98 -20.94 -7.01
CA SER A 34 -45.20 -21.86 -6.18
C SER A 34 -43.95 -22.40 -6.89
N VAL A 35 -43.87 -22.25 -8.22
CA VAL A 35 -42.75 -22.71 -9.04
C VAL A 35 -41.76 -21.59 -9.28
N ILE A 36 -40.51 -21.76 -8.80
CA ILE A 36 -39.41 -20.83 -9.02
C ILE A 36 -38.77 -21.12 -10.38
N THR A 37 -38.79 -20.16 -11.30
CA THR A 37 -38.28 -20.32 -12.67
C THR A 37 -36.79 -20.02 -12.81
N ASN A 38 -36.20 -19.31 -11.86
CA ASN A 38 -34.76 -19.05 -11.80
C ASN A 38 -34.27 -19.02 -10.36
N THR A 39 -33.32 -19.88 -10.03
CA THR A 39 -32.78 -20.04 -8.67
C THR A 39 -31.45 -19.30 -8.42
N GLN A 40 -30.94 -18.55 -9.40
CA GLN A 40 -29.63 -17.89 -9.35
C GLN A 40 -29.40 -17.04 -8.10
N ARG A 41 -30.42 -16.29 -7.63
CA ARG A 41 -30.26 -15.48 -6.40
C ARG A 41 -30.22 -16.32 -5.13
N ILE A 42 -30.90 -17.47 -5.12
CA ILE A 42 -30.78 -18.45 -4.03
C ILE A 42 -29.38 -19.03 -4.05
N ASP A 43 -28.92 -19.50 -5.21
CA ASP A 43 -27.59 -20.10 -5.40
C ASP A 43 -26.46 -19.15 -4.98
N ALA A 44 -26.59 -17.86 -5.29
CA ALA A 44 -25.61 -16.84 -4.94
C ALA A 44 -25.45 -16.64 -3.42
N ALA A 45 -26.49 -16.88 -2.62
CA ALA A 45 -26.44 -16.74 -1.16
C ALA A 45 -25.98 -18.02 -0.44
N LEU A 46 -26.06 -19.20 -1.09
CA LEU A 46 -25.69 -20.48 -0.48
C LEU A 46 -24.26 -20.53 0.07
N PRO A 47 -23.22 -19.96 -0.59
CA PRO A 47 -21.87 -19.99 -0.05
C PRO A 47 -21.77 -19.36 1.35
N THR A 48 -22.42 -18.21 1.57
CA THR A 48 -22.42 -17.52 2.86
C THR A 48 -23.11 -18.36 3.93
N ILE A 49 -24.26 -18.95 3.58
CA ILE A 49 -25.05 -19.80 4.48
C ILE A 49 -24.24 -21.05 4.89
N LYS A 50 -23.66 -21.75 3.91
CA LYS A 50 -22.86 -22.95 4.12
C LYS A 50 -21.64 -22.66 4.99
N TYR A 51 -20.92 -21.57 4.72
CA TYR A 51 -19.78 -21.18 5.53
C TYR A 51 -20.13 -20.98 7.01
N CYS A 52 -21.23 -20.28 7.31
CA CYS A 52 -21.66 -20.08 8.69
C CYS A 52 -21.93 -21.43 9.39
N LEU A 53 -22.60 -22.35 8.69
CA LEU A 53 -22.90 -23.69 9.21
C LEU A 53 -21.62 -24.52 9.42
N ASP A 54 -20.69 -24.50 8.45
CA ASP A 54 -19.44 -25.25 8.48
C ASP A 54 -18.48 -24.73 9.58
N LYS A 55 -18.56 -23.44 9.90
CA LYS A 55 -17.85 -22.82 11.03
C LYS A 55 -18.54 -22.99 12.38
N GLY A 56 -19.61 -23.78 12.43
CA GLY A 56 -20.25 -24.17 13.69
C GLY A 56 -21.10 -23.07 14.32
N CYS A 57 -21.74 -22.21 13.52
CA CYS A 57 -22.72 -21.26 14.06
C CYS A 57 -23.88 -21.99 14.76
N LYS A 58 -24.49 -21.32 15.74
CA LYS A 58 -25.67 -21.82 16.45
C LYS A 58 -26.87 -21.91 15.51
N SER A 59 -27.09 -20.88 14.69
CA SER A 59 -28.14 -20.88 13.66
C SER A 59 -27.92 -19.80 12.62
N VAL A 60 -28.51 -20.00 11.44
CA VAL A 60 -28.66 -18.99 10.40
C VAL A 60 -30.13 -18.56 10.32
N VAL A 61 -30.38 -17.25 10.47
CA VAL A 61 -31.71 -16.63 10.29
C VAL A 61 -31.70 -15.84 8.98
N LEU A 62 -32.45 -16.33 7.99
CA LEU A 62 -32.53 -15.75 6.65
C LEU A 62 -33.69 -14.76 6.57
N CYS A 63 -33.42 -13.54 6.14
CA CYS A 63 -34.43 -12.52 5.89
C CYS A 63 -34.38 -12.07 4.43
N SER A 64 -35.54 -12.07 3.77
CA SER A 64 -35.67 -11.66 2.38
C SER A 64 -37.00 -10.96 2.11
N HIS A 65 -37.14 -10.48 0.87
CA HIS A 65 -38.38 -10.00 0.30
C HIS A 65 -38.69 -10.74 -1.00
N LEU A 66 -39.94 -10.62 -1.45
CA LEU A 66 -40.40 -11.06 -2.75
C LEU A 66 -41.46 -10.07 -3.27
N GLY A 67 -41.31 -9.62 -4.52
CA GLY A 67 -42.24 -8.68 -5.14
C GLY A 67 -42.35 -7.32 -4.43
N ARG A 68 -43.47 -6.64 -4.67
CA ARG A 68 -43.82 -5.34 -4.06
C ARG A 68 -45.23 -5.44 -3.47
N PRO A 69 -45.35 -5.98 -2.25
CA PRO A 69 -46.64 -6.10 -1.57
C PRO A 69 -47.07 -4.81 -0.85
N ASP A 70 -46.25 -3.75 -0.88
CA ASP A 70 -46.54 -2.42 -0.35
C ASP A 70 -47.04 -2.41 1.12
N GLY A 71 -46.46 -3.26 1.99
CA GLY A 71 -46.79 -3.32 3.41
C GLY A 71 -48.05 -4.13 3.75
N SER A 72 -48.49 -5.01 2.85
CA SER A 72 -49.65 -5.88 3.06
C SER A 72 -49.30 -7.35 2.80
N VAL A 73 -49.96 -8.29 3.49
CA VAL A 73 -49.77 -9.72 3.21
C VAL A 73 -50.42 -10.07 1.87
N VAL A 74 -49.61 -10.57 0.93
CA VAL A 74 -50.07 -10.99 -0.40
C VAL A 74 -49.54 -12.40 -0.68
N GLU A 75 -50.45 -13.38 -0.78
CA GLU A 75 -50.10 -14.82 -0.83
C GLU A 75 -49.10 -15.18 -1.94
N LYS A 76 -49.26 -14.63 -3.16
CA LYS A 76 -48.32 -14.87 -4.27
C LYS A 76 -46.88 -14.40 -4.00
N TYR A 77 -46.68 -13.54 -3.00
CA TYR A 77 -45.38 -13.01 -2.59
C TYR A 77 -44.87 -13.64 -1.29
N SER A 78 -45.46 -14.73 -0.81
CA SER A 78 -44.91 -15.51 0.30
C SER A 78 -43.58 -16.15 -0.07
N LEU A 79 -42.66 -16.23 0.89
CA LEU A 79 -41.39 -16.94 0.79
C LEU A 79 -41.50 -18.44 1.10
N ALA A 80 -42.69 -18.96 1.41
CA ALA A 80 -42.88 -20.39 1.68
C ALA A 80 -42.38 -21.32 0.53
N PRO A 81 -42.59 -21.00 -0.76
CA PRO A 81 -42.01 -21.78 -1.86
C PRO A 81 -40.47 -21.68 -1.90
N VAL A 82 -39.93 -20.51 -1.57
CA VAL A 82 -38.48 -20.28 -1.47
C VAL A 82 -37.86 -21.11 -0.36
N ALA A 83 -38.53 -21.25 0.79
CA ALA A 83 -38.09 -22.10 1.90
C ALA A 83 -37.82 -23.54 1.46
N LYS A 84 -38.74 -24.11 0.66
CA LYS A 84 -38.61 -25.47 0.12
C LYS A 84 -37.39 -25.59 -0.80
N CYS A 85 -37.21 -24.62 -1.70
CA CYS A 85 -36.07 -24.61 -2.61
C CYS A 85 -34.72 -24.46 -1.88
N VAL A 86 -34.65 -23.60 -0.87
CA VAL A 86 -33.45 -23.43 -0.02
C VAL A 86 -33.15 -24.74 0.73
N GLN A 87 -34.17 -25.39 1.30
CA GLN A 87 -34.04 -26.70 1.95
C GLN A 87 -33.47 -27.76 1.01
N GLU A 88 -34.01 -27.87 -0.20
CA GLU A 88 -33.53 -28.81 -1.22
C GLU A 88 -32.06 -28.54 -1.59
N LYS A 89 -31.69 -27.28 -1.82
CA LYS A 89 -30.31 -26.91 -2.21
C LYS A 89 -29.28 -27.00 -1.09
N LEU A 90 -29.71 -26.84 0.17
CA LEU A 90 -28.83 -27.01 1.34
C LEU A 90 -28.71 -28.47 1.77
N GLY A 91 -29.67 -29.34 1.41
CA GLY A 91 -29.74 -30.70 1.94
C GLY A 91 -29.96 -30.74 3.46
N LYS A 92 -30.56 -29.70 4.03
CA LYS A 92 -30.81 -29.53 5.47
C LYS A 92 -32.22 -28.97 5.71
N PRO A 93 -32.92 -29.36 6.79
CA PRO A 93 -34.21 -28.80 7.13
C PRO A 93 -34.17 -27.28 7.29
N VAL A 94 -35.14 -26.59 6.68
CA VAL A 94 -35.33 -25.13 6.84
C VAL A 94 -36.65 -24.90 7.57
N THR A 95 -36.57 -24.26 8.73
CA THR A 95 -37.75 -23.85 9.49
C THR A 95 -38.30 -22.57 8.90
N PHE A 96 -39.51 -22.61 8.35
CA PHE A 96 -40.18 -21.42 7.83
C PHE A 96 -41.07 -20.79 8.90
N LEU A 97 -40.85 -19.52 9.20
CA LEU A 97 -41.69 -18.73 10.11
C LEU A 97 -42.64 -17.86 9.29
N LYS A 98 -43.90 -17.76 9.74
CA LYS A 98 -44.97 -17.04 9.02
C LYS A 98 -44.90 -15.51 9.15
N ASP A 99 -43.90 -15.01 9.86
CA ASP A 99 -43.63 -13.59 10.06
C ASP A 99 -42.11 -13.37 10.08
N CYS A 100 -41.65 -12.12 10.02
CA CYS A 100 -40.25 -11.72 10.10
C CYS A 100 -39.88 -10.97 11.38
N CYS A 101 -40.86 -10.65 12.22
CA CYS A 101 -40.67 -9.99 13.50
C CYS A 101 -41.74 -10.41 14.51
N GLY A 102 -41.62 -9.93 15.75
CA GLY A 102 -42.60 -10.13 16.81
C GLY A 102 -42.29 -11.30 17.74
N PRO A 103 -43.10 -11.47 18.81
CA PRO A 103 -42.77 -12.36 19.93
C PRO A 103 -42.57 -13.83 19.55
N GLU A 104 -43.35 -14.36 18.61
CA GLU A 104 -43.23 -15.75 18.17
C GLU A 104 -41.93 -16.00 17.40
N VAL A 105 -41.54 -15.06 16.54
CA VAL A 105 -40.29 -15.12 15.77
C VAL A 105 -39.09 -14.95 16.70
N GLU A 106 -39.16 -13.99 17.61
CA GLU A 106 -38.13 -13.77 18.64
C GLU A 106 -37.91 -15.03 19.48
N ALA A 107 -38.99 -15.68 19.93
CA ALA A 107 -38.91 -16.91 20.71
C ALA A 107 -38.30 -18.07 19.92
N ALA A 108 -38.67 -18.24 18.65
CA ALA A 108 -38.12 -19.27 17.77
C ALA A 108 -36.62 -19.09 17.50
N CYS A 109 -36.15 -17.83 17.43
CA CYS A 109 -34.75 -17.49 17.17
C CYS A 109 -33.89 -17.34 18.43
N ALA A 110 -34.47 -17.35 19.64
CA ALA A 110 -33.74 -17.10 20.89
C ALA A 110 -32.71 -18.20 21.20
N ASN A 111 -33.08 -19.48 21.05
CA ASN A 111 -32.19 -20.61 21.33
C ASN A 111 -32.53 -21.85 20.47
N PRO A 112 -32.33 -21.78 19.14
CA PRO A 112 -32.56 -22.92 18.26
C PRO A 112 -31.53 -24.03 18.47
N ALA A 113 -31.77 -25.21 17.88
CA ALA A 113 -30.79 -26.29 17.86
C ALA A 113 -29.52 -25.85 17.09
N PRO A 114 -28.31 -26.28 17.49
CA PRO A 114 -27.09 -25.96 16.76
C PRO A 114 -27.17 -26.35 15.27
N GLY A 115 -26.79 -25.43 14.39
CA GLY A 115 -26.85 -25.61 12.94
C GLY A 115 -28.26 -25.48 12.34
N SER A 116 -29.24 -24.94 13.07
CA SER A 116 -30.57 -24.65 12.52
C SER A 116 -30.53 -23.59 11.42
N VAL A 117 -31.34 -23.77 10.39
CA VAL A 117 -31.60 -22.78 9.35
C VAL A 117 -33.06 -22.35 9.44
N ILE A 118 -33.29 -21.04 9.59
CA ILE A 118 -34.62 -20.44 9.74
C ILE A 118 -34.81 -19.45 8.60
N LEU A 119 -35.91 -19.56 7.85
CA LEU A 119 -36.31 -18.55 6.87
C LEU A 119 -37.54 -17.81 7.38
N LEU A 120 -37.43 -16.48 7.45
CA LEU A 120 -38.51 -15.57 7.80
C LEU A 120 -39.44 -15.35 6.60
N GLU A 121 -40.69 -14.98 6.87
CA GLU A 121 -41.61 -14.53 5.83
C GLU A 121 -41.16 -13.16 5.24
N ASN A 122 -41.72 -12.82 4.09
CA ASN A 122 -41.42 -11.63 3.32
C ASN A 122 -41.44 -10.35 4.17
N CYS A 123 -40.27 -9.74 4.35
CA CYS A 123 -40.14 -8.55 5.19
C CYS A 123 -40.94 -7.34 4.67
N ARG A 124 -41.28 -7.29 3.37
CA ARG A 124 -42.10 -6.21 2.79
C ARG A 124 -43.59 -6.33 3.10
N PHE A 125 -44.04 -7.40 3.78
CA PHE A 125 -45.38 -7.44 4.35
C PHE A 125 -45.55 -6.45 5.51
N HIS A 126 -44.44 -5.98 6.10
CA HIS A 126 -44.44 -4.90 7.07
C HIS A 126 -44.12 -3.57 6.39
N LEU A 127 -44.95 -2.58 6.65
CA LEU A 127 -44.83 -1.25 6.08
C LEU A 127 -43.57 -0.52 6.60
N GLU A 128 -43.10 -0.90 7.79
CA GLU A 128 -41.89 -0.47 8.48
C GLU A 128 -40.59 -0.90 7.76
N GLU A 129 -40.63 -1.89 6.87
CA GLU A 129 -39.47 -2.33 6.10
C GLU A 129 -39.04 -1.27 5.07
N GLU A 130 -40.00 -0.79 4.26
CA GLU A 130 -39.76 0.20 3.21
C GLU A 130 -40.02 1.65 3.68
N GLY A 131 -40.61 1.81 4.87
CA GLY A 131 -41.01 3.09 5.45
C GLY A 131 -42.24 3.73 4.78
N LYS A 132 -42.85 3.02 3.82
CA LYS A 132 -44.02 3.45 3.05
C LYS A 132 -44.75 2.24 2.46
N GLY A 133 -46.03 2.41 2.18
CA GLY A 133 -46.87 1.39 1.55
C GLY A 133 -48.18 1.97 1.03
N VAL A 134 -49.17 1.10 0.82
CA VAL A 134 -50.55 1.50 0.56
C VAL A 134 -51.52 0.94 1.61
N ASP A 135 -52.54 1.73 1.94
CA ASP A 135 -53.64 1.26 2.79
C ASP A 135 -54.64 0.40 1.99
N LYS A 136 -55.71 -0.05 2.65
CA LYS A 136 -56.75 -0.89 2.05
C LYS A 136 -57.50 -0.20 0.90
N ASP A 137 -57.49 1.13 0.87
CA ASP A 137 -58.13 1.94 -0.16
C ASP A 137 -57.17 2.34 -1.29
N GLY A 138 -55.91 1.88 -1.21
CA GLY A 138 -54.85 2.15 -2.20
C GLY A 138 -54.13 3.49 -2.00
N ASN A 139 -54.37 4.20 -0.90
CA ASN A 139 -53.70 5.48 -0.64
C ASN A 139 -52.29 5.26 -0.10
N LYS A 140 -51.35 6.11 -0.51
CA LYS A 140 -49.97 6.07 -0.02
C LYS A 140 -49.90 6.43 1.46
N VAL A 141 -49.34 5.53 2.25
CA VAL A 141 -49.13 5.70 3.69
C VAL A 141 -47.63 5.63 4.03
N LYS A 142 -47.22 6.34 5.09
CA LYS A 142 -45.84 6.32 5.62
C LYS A 142 -45.79 5.57 6.94
N ALA A 143 -44.67 4.92 7.20
CA ALA A 143 -44.46 4.22 8.46
C ALA A 143 -44.35 5.21 9.62
N ASP A 144 -44.97 4.85 10.73
CA ASP A 144 -44.72 5.54 11.99
C ASP A 144 -43.27 5.27 12.45
N LYS A 145 -42.60 6.30 12.96
CA LYS A 145 -41.19 6.21 13.32
C LYS A 145 -40.95 5.29 14.52
N GLU A 146 -41.84 5.31 15.51
CA GLU A 146 -41.72 4.44 16.69
C GLU A 146 -42.00 2.99 16.30
N LYS A 147 -43.02 2.73 15.46
CA LYS A 147 -43.25 1.38 14.91
C LYS A 147 -42.06 0.87 14.09
N THR A 148 -41.44 1.73 13.30
CA THR A 148 -40.23 1.37 12.54
C THR A 148 -39.07 0.99 13.48
N LYS A 149 -38.92 1.72 14.60
CA LYS A 149 -37.93 1.43 15.62
C LYS A 149 -38.22 0.11 16.34
N GLU A 150 -39.47 -0.15 16.68
CA GLU A 150 -39.92 -1.43 17.26
C GLU A 150 -39.64 -2.61 16.31
N PHE A 151 -39.96 -2.45 15.02
CA PHE A 151 -39.68 -3.44 13.98
C PHE A 151 -38.17 -3.77 13.88
N ARG A 152 -37.31 -2.74 13.83
CA ARG A 152 -35.85 -2.92 13.82
C ARG A 152 -35.34 -3.57 15.10
N ALA A 153 -35.86 -3.16 16.26
CA ALA A 153 -35.49 -3.76 17.54
C ALA A 153 -35.88 -5.24 17.62
N SER A 154 -37.01 -5.63 17.03
CA SER A 154 -37.41 -7.03 16.93
C SER A 154 -36.46 -7.83 16.04
N ILE A 155 -36.10 -7.32 14.86
CA ILE A 155 -35.10 -7.93 13.97
C ILE A 155 -33.74 -8.08 14.67
N ALA A 156 -33.32 -7.09 15.46
CA ALA A 156 -32.04 -7.10 16.16
C ALA A 156 -31.90 -8.22 17.20
N LYS A 157 -33.02 -8.72 17.75
CA LYS A 157 -33.00 -9.82 18.74
C LYS A 157 -32.81 -11.20 18.11
N LEU A 158 -33.01 -11.32 16.79
CA LEU A 158 -33.08 -12.62 16.11
C LEU A 158 -31.70 -13.29 16.00
N ALA A 159 -30.61 -12.54 16.13
CA ALA A 159 -29.25 -13.08 16.01
C ALA A 159 -28.23 -12.24 16.80
N ASP A 160 -26.97 -12.68 16.78
CA ASP A 160 -25.85 -11.98 17.42
C ASP A 160 -25.01 -11.18 16.40
N ILE A 161 -24.97 -11.63 15.14
CA ILE A 161 -24.20 -11.04 14.04
C ILE A 161 -25.16 -10.68 12.89
N TYR A 162 -24.98 -9.50 12.32
CA TYR A 162 -25.65 -9.10 11.08
C TYR A 162 -24.72 -9.29 9.87
N CYS A 163 -25.20 -10.03 8.87
CA CYS A 163 -24.52 -10.27 7.61
C CYS A 163 -25.40 -9.79 6.45
N SER A 164 -24.94 -8.80 5.68
CA SER A 164 -25.62 -8.39 4.45
C SER A 164 -25.09 -9.17 3.26
N ASP A 165 -25.96 -9.95 2.60
CA ASP A 165 -25.65 -10.72 1.40
C ASP A 165 -26.64 -10.43 0.26
N ALA A 166 -27.23 -9.23 0.26
CA ALA A 166 -28.28 -8.78 -0.66
C ALA A 166 -27.87 -7.53 -1.46
N PHE A 167 -26.82 -7.62 -2.30
CA PHE A 167 -26.28 -6.47 -3.02
C PHE A 167 -27.33 -5.74 -3.89
N GLY A 168 -28.22 -6.48 -4.56
CA GLY A 168 -29.29 -5.90 -5.39
C GLY A 168 -30.24 -4.94 -4.66
N THR A 169 -30.34 -5.03 -3.33
CA THR A 169 -31.16 -4.14 -2.48
C THR A 169 -30.31 -3.16 -1.67
N ALA A 170 -28.98 -3.19 -1.77
CA ALA A 170 -28.08 -2.39 -0.94
C ALA A 170 -28.18 -0.86 -1.17
N HIS A 171 -28.75 -0.43 -2.30
CA HIS A 171 -29.11 0.97 -2.56
C HIS A 171 -30.32 1.49 -1.75
N ARG A 172 -30.99 0.62 -1.01
CA ARG A 172 -32.18 0.97 -0.22
C ARG A 172 -31.85 1.03 1.26
N ALA A 173 -32.29 2.09 1.93
CA ALA A 173 -32.20 2.24 3.39
C ALA A 173 -33.36 1.52 4.12
N HIS A 174 -33.71 0.31 3.67
CA HIS A 174 -34.77 -0.49 4.29
C HIS A 174 -34.34 -0.98 5.68
N SER A 175 -35.30 -1.21 6.57
CA SER A 175 -35.03 -1.57 7.97
C SER A 175 -34.18 -2.83 8.10
N SER A 176 -34.44 -3.86 7.30
CA SER A 176 -33.65 -5.10 7.30
C SER A 176 -32.27 -5.00 6.61
N MET A 177 -31.99 -3.90 5.90
CA MET A 177 -30.74 -3.72 5.11
C MET A 177 -29.62 -3.02 5.87
N VAL A 178 -29.93 -2.35 6.98
CA VAL A 178 -28.97 -1.49 7.70
C VAL A 178 -28.41 -2.13 8.98
N GLY A 179 -28.94 -3.26 9.43
CA GLY A 179 -28.42 -3.99 10.60
C GLY A 179 -28.44 -3.18 11.90
N GLU A 180 -29.39 -2.25 12.05
CA GLU A 180 -29.49 -1.43 13.26
C GLU A 180 -29.71 -2.31 14.50
N GLY A 181 -28.97 -2.03 15.58
CA GLY A 181 -29.01 -2.80 16.83
C GLY A 181 -28.00 -3.94 16.94
N TYR A 182 -27.29 -4.30 15.85
CA TYR A 182 -26.23 -5.29 15.88
C TYR A 182 -24.86 -4.67 16.17
N SER A 183 -24.05 -5.35 16.99
CA SER A 183 -22.67 -4.92 17.32
C SER A 183 -21.63 -5.30 16.27
N VAL A 184 -21.93 -6.28 15.41
CA VAL A 184 -21.08 -6.70 14.29
C VAL A 184 -21.92 -6.72 13.03
N LYS A 185 -21.50 -5.96 12.02
CA LYS A 185 -22.17 -5.84 10.72
C LYS A 185 -21.17 -6.11 9.60
N CYS A 186 -21.26 -7.29 8.98
CA CYS A 186 -20.35 -7.72 7.93
C CYS A 186 -21.06 -7.95 6.59
N SER A 187 -20.29 -8.07 5.51
CA SER A 187 -20.77 -8.54 4.21
C SER A 187 -20.71 -10.06 4.14
N GLY A 188 -21.69 -10.66 3.47
CA GLY A 188 -21.61 -12.04 2.97
C GLY A 188 -20.77 -12.10 1.69
N PHE A 189 -20.54 -13.30 1.16
CA PHE A 189 -19.66 -13.49 0.02
C PHE A 189 -20.19 -12.86 -1.28
N LEU A 190 -21.52 -12.78 -1.47
CA LEU A 190 -22.08 -12.14 -2.66
C LEU A 190 -21.79 -10.63 -2.63
N VAL A 191 -22.12 -9.97 -1.52
CA VAL A 191 -21.85 -8.52 -1.37
C VAL A 191 -20.36 -8.24 -1.42
N ALA A 192 -19.52 -9.04 -0.76
CA ALA A 192 -18.07 -8.89 -0.83
C ALA A 192 -17.53 -9.00 -2.26
N LYS A 193 -17.97 -10.01 -3.03
CA LYS A 193 -17.58 -10.20 -4.43
C LYS A 193 -17.98 -9.00 -5.30
N GLU A 194 -19.19 -8.49 -5.12
CA GLU A 194 -19.67 -7.30 -5.83
C GLU A 194 -18.80 -6.08 -5.53
N LEU A 195 -18.55 -5.80 -4.23
CA LEU A 195 -17.73 -4.67 -3.81
C LEU A 195 -16.29 -4.76 -4.33
N GLU A 196 -15.67 -5.95 -4.31
CA GLU A 196 -14.33 -6.18 -4.85
C GLU A 196 -14.27 -5.96 -6.35
N ALA A 197 -15.27 -6.43 -7.10
CA ALA A 197 -15.36 -6.21 -8.54
C ALA A 197 -15.48 -4.72 -8.86
N PHE A 198 -16.35 -3.98 -8.17
CA PHE A 198 -16.50 -2.55 -8.39
C PHE A 198 -15.29 -1.74 -7.91
N ALA A 199 -14.61 -2.13 -6.83
CA ALA A 199 -13.40 -1.46 -6.35
C ALA A 199 -12.26 -1.51 -7.39
N LYS A 200 -12.11 -2.65 -8.09
CA LYS A 200 -11.14 -2.80 -9.19
C LYS A 200 -11.38 -1.82 -10.35
N VAL A 201 -12.58 -1.25 -10.47
CA VAL A 201 -12.89 -0.31 -11.53
C VAL A 201 -13.06 1.13 -11.05
N LEU A 202 -13.54 1.34 -9.82
CA LEU A 202 -13.89 2.66 -9.31
C LEU A 202 -12.80 3.32 -8.45
N ASP A 203 -11.98 2.53 -7.74
CA ASP A 203 -10.98 3.04 -6.78
C ASP A 203 -9.58 3.08 -7.40
N SER A 204 -9.15 2.03 -8.11
CA SER A 204 -7.80 1.96 -8.70
C SER A 204 -7.77 1.10 -9.98
N PRO A 205 -8.44 1.52 -11.06
CA PRO A 205 -8.49 0.74 -12.29
C PRO A 205 -7.14 0.70 -13.02
N VAL A 206 -6.84 -0.44 -13.64
CA VAL A 206 -5.70 -0.58 -14.54
C VAL A 206 -6.03 0.13 -15.86
N LYS A 207 -5.23 1.12 -16.23
CA LYS A 207 -5.42 1.88 -17.47
C LYS A 207 -4.87 1.14 -18.71
N PRO A 208 -5.45 1.36 -19.90
CA PRO A 208 -6.60 2.23 -20.19
C PRO A 208 -7.95 1.64 -19.74
N VAL A 209 -8.88 2.50 -19.37
CA VAL A 209 -10.23 2.14 -18.90
C VAL A 209 -11.27 2.54 -19.93
N CYS A 210 -12.17 1.62 -20.28
CA CYS A 210 -13.31 1.88 -21.16
C CYS A 210 -14.64 1.70 -20.42
N ALA A 211 -15.52 2.71 -20.52
CA ALA A 211 -16.94 2.56 -20.18
C ALA A 211 -17.77 2.32 -21.43
N ILE A 212 -18.66 1.35 -21.39
CA ILE A 212 -19.60 1.04 -22.45
C ILE A 212 -20.99 1.29 -21.90
N LEU A 213 -21.69 2.28 -22.46
CA LEU A 213 -22.98 2.73 -21.96
C LEU A 213 -24.03 2.58 -23.07
N GLY A 214 -25.06 1.79 -22.80
CA GLY A 214 -26.25 1.65 -23.63
C GLY A 214 -27.51 2.11 -22.88
N GLY A 215 -28.61 2.24 -23.62
CA GLY A 215 -29.91 2.62 -23.05
C GLY A 215 -30.79 3.38 -24.03
N ALA A 216 -32.00 3.70 -23.61
CA ALA A 216 -32.99 4.39 -24.44
C ALA A 216 -32.85 5.93 -24.42
N LYS A 217 -32.50 6.50 -23.27
CA LYS A 217 -32.49 7.96 -23.04
C LYS A 217 -31.18 8.41 -22.39
N VAL A 218 -30.69 9.58 -22.79
CA VAL A 218 -29.49 10.20 -22.20
C VAL A 218 -29.81 10.69 -20.78
N THR A 219 -31.02 11.22 -20.56
CA THR A 219 -31.47 11.79 -19.29
C THR A 219 -31.36 10.81 -18.13
N ASP A 220 -31.64 9.53 -18.38
CA ASP A 220 -31.55 8.46 -17.39
C ASP A 220 -30.09 8.09 -17.03
N LYS A 221 -29.12 8.56 -17.81
CA LYS A 221 -27.70 8.21 -17.73
C LYS A 221 -26.78 9.39 -17.47
N ILE A 222 -27.30 10.61 -17.34
CA ILE A 222 -26.49 11.84 -17.20
C ILE A 222 -25.46 11.68 -16.07
N GLN A 223 -25.90 11.27 -14.88
CA GLN A 223 -24.99 11.16 -13.73
C GLN A 223 -23.95 10.06 -13.91
N LEU A 224 -24.36 8.92 -14.49
CA LEU A 224 -23.43 7.84 -14.79
C LEU A 224 -22.35 8.32 -15.77
N ILE A 225 -22.76 8.95 -16.88
CA ILE A 225 -21.84 9.49 -17.89
C ILE A 225 -20.88 10.50 -17.23
N LYS A 226 -21.43 11.50 -16.52
CA LYS A 226 -20.62 12.56 -15.89
C LYS A 226 -19.62 11.99 -14.89
N ASN A 227 -20.00 11.01 -14.06
CA ASN A 227 -19.10 10.39 -13.10
C ASN A 227 -18.03 9.52 -13.78
N MET A 228 -18.41 8.75 -14.80
CA MET A 228 -17.48 7.89 -15.52
C MET A 228 -16.46 8.67 -16.35
N LEU A 229 -16.82 9.85 -16.89
CA LEU A 229 -15.88 10.73 -17.60
C LEU A 229 -14.67 11.17 -16.76
N ASP A 230 -14.78 11.17 -15.43
CA ASP A 230 -13.64 11.49 -14.55
C ASP A 230 -12.70 10.28 -14.34
N LYS A 231 -13.09 9.08 -14.79
CA LYS A 231 -12.44 7.81 -14.46
C LYS A 231 -11.97 7.01 -15.66
N VAL A 232 -12.49 7.28 -16.85
CA VAL A 232 -12.20 6.50 -18.06
C VAL A 232 -11.28 7.20 -19.03
N ASP A 233 -10.63 6.44 -19.90
CA ASP A 233 -9.83 6.94 -21.02
C ASP A 233 -10.63 6.88 -22.34
N ALA A 234 -11.62 5.98 -22.44
CA ALA A 234 -12.56 5.90 -23.55
C ALA A 234 -13.99 5.60 -23.09
N MET A 235 -14.99 6.06 -23.86
CA MET A 235 -16.40 5.78 -23.61
C MET A 235 -17.13 5.42 -24.90
N ILE A 236 -17.68 4.21 -24.99
CA ILE A 236 -18.56 3.78 -26.07
C ILE A 236 -20.01 4.11 -25.67
N ILE A 237 -20.72 4.86 -26.50
CA ILE A 237 -22.14 5.18 -26.29
C ILE A 237 -22.96 4.48 -27.38
N GLY A 238 -23.83 3.55 -26.98
CA GLY A 238 -24.69 2.77 -27.85
C GLY A 238 -26.17 2.79 -27.46
N GLY A 239 -26.95 1.87 -28.01
CA GLY A 239 -28.39 1.82 -27.81
C GLY A 239 -29.13 3.01 -28.41
N GLY A 240 -30.40 3.17 -28.04
CA GLY A 240 -31.26 4.26 -28.52
C GLY A 240 -30.74 5.66 -28.21
N MET A 241 -30.05 5.84 -27.08
CA MET A 241 -29.53 7.16 -26.68
C MET A 241 -28.41 7.66 -27.61
N ALA A 242 -27.71 6.78 -28.32
CA ALA A 242 -26.67 7.16 -29.29
C ALA A 242 -27.24 8.06 -30.40
N PHE A 243 -28.50 7.86 -30.83
CA PHE A 243 -29.14 8.70 -31.84
C PHE A 243 -29.34 10.15 -31.39
N THR A 244 -29.51 10.38 -30.08
CA THR A 244 -29.55 11.73 -29.52
C THR A 244 -28.19 12.42 -29.64
N PHE A 245 -27.10 11.73 -29.33
CA PHE A 245 -25.74 12.24 -29.53
C PHE A 245 -25.46 12.54 -31.00
N ILE A 246 -25.76 11.58 -31.88
CA ILE A 246 -25.46 11.68 -33.31
C ILE A 246 -26.25 12.83 -33.98
N LYS A 247 -27.54 12.99 -33.64
CA LYS A 247 -28.34 14.10 -34.15
C LYS A 247 -27.80 15.46 -33.71
N VAL A 248 -27.40 15.60 -32.44
CA VAL A 248 -26.87 16.87 -31.90
C VAL A 248 -25.49 17.20 -32.47
N LEU A 249 -24.60 16.22 -32.59
CA LEU A 249 -23.20 16.45 -32.97
C LEU A 249 -22.98 16.50 -34.49
N HIS A 250 -23.77 15.74 -35.26
CA HIS A 250 -23.57 15.60 -36.70
C HIS A 250 -24.74 16.12 -37.54
N GLY A 251 -25.86 16.52 -36.92
CA GLY A 251 -27.06 16.96 -37.65
C GLY A 251 -27.71 15.85 -38.49
N MET A 252 -27.39 14.59 -38.22
CA MET A 252 -27.89 13.44 -38.99
C MET A 252 -29.40 13.31 -38.86
N ASN A 253 -30.10 13.01 -39.96
CA ASN A 253 -31.49 12.58 -39.90
C ASN A 253 -31.58 11.19 -39.25
N ILE A 254 -32.40 11.04 -38.20
CA ILE A 254 -32.54 9.80 -37.43
C ILE A 254 -33.87 9.07 -37.68
N GLY A 255 -34.73 9.57 -38.58
CA GLY A 255 -36.07 9.03 -38.82
C GLY A 255 -36.88 8.93 -37.52
N ASN A 256 -37.47 7.75 -37.28
CA ASN A 256 -38.26 7.42 -36.10
C ASN A 256 -37.42 6.87 -34.91
N SER A 257 -36.09 6.97 -34.97
CA SER A 257 -35.22 6.50 -33.88
C SER A 257 -35.43 7.32 -32.59
N LEU A 258 -35.07 6.73 -31.46
CA LEU A 258 -35.25 7.36 -30.16
C LEU A 258 -34.50 8.70 -30.06
N PHE A 259 -35.23 9.75 -29.68
CA PHE A 259 -34.68 11.08 -29.43
C PHE A 259 -35.11 11.57 -28.06
N ASP A 260 -34.13 11.93 -27.23
CA ASP A 260 -34.34 12.48 -25.90
C ASP A 260 -34.13 13.99 -25.93
N GLU A 261 -35.21 14.76 -26.00
CA GLU A 261 -35.15 16.23 -26.11
C GLU A 261 -34.44 16.91 -24.93
N GLU A 262 -34.66 16.43 -23.70
CA GLU A 262 -33.99 16.96 -22.52
C GLU A 262 -32.52 16.54 -22.49
N GLY A 263 -32.25 15.27 -22.85
CA GLY A 263 -30.90 14.75 -23.01
C GLY A 263 -30.08 15.52 -24.05
N ALA A 264 -30.69 15.91 -25.17
CA ALA A 264 -30.06 16.63 -26.26
C ALA A 264 -29.43 17.97 -25.81
N LYS A 265 -30.05 18.66 -24.84
CA LYS A 265 -29.54 19.92 -24.28
C LYS A 265 -28.21 19.73 -23.53
N ILE A 266 -27.92 18.52 -23.07
CA ILE A 266 -26.78 18.20 -22.21
C ILE A 266 -25.62 17.57 -22.99
N VAL A 267 -25.89 17.03 -24.18
CA VAL A 267 -24.85 16.43 -25.05
C VAL A 267 -23.62 17.34 -25.26
N PRO A 268 -23.77 18.66 -25.54
CA PRO A 268 -22.61 19.54 -25.70
C PRO A 268 -21.73 19.61 -24.45
N GLU A 269 -22.35 19.68 -23.26
CA GLU A 269 -21.65 19.71 -21.97
C GLU A 269 -20.87 18.41 -21.72
N ILE A 270 -21.47 17.26 -22.06
CA ILE A 270 -20.82 15.94 -21.95
C ILE A 270 -19.58 15.89 -22.85
N MET A 271 -19.67 16.36 -24.09
CA MET A 271 -18.55 16.36 -25.04
C MET A 271 -17.44 17.34 -24.62
N GLU A 272 -17.81 18.50 -24.09
CA GLU A 272 -16.84 19.47 -23.57
C GLU A 272 -16.07 18.88 -22.38
N LYS A 273 -16.77 18.23 -21.43
CA LYS A 273 -16.13 17.54 -20.31
C LYS A 273 -15.24 16.40 -20.78
N ALA A 274 -15.69 15.59 -21.73
CA ALA A 274 -14.89 14.51 -22.30
C ALA A 274 -13.58 15.03 -22.91
N LYS A 275 -13.66 16.09 -23.72
CA LYS A 275 -12.49 16.76 -24.31
C LYS A 275 -11.53 17.30 -23.25
N ALA A 276 -12.07 17.97 -22.22
CA ALA A 276 -11.26 18.51 -21.12
C ALA A 276 -10.52 17.43 -20.32
N LYS A 277 -11.10 16.22 -20.25
CA LYS A 277 -10.53 15.06 -19.56
C LYS A 277 -9.71 14.14 -20.46
N GLY A 278 -9.64 14.43 -21.77
CA GLY A 278 -8.94 13.59 -22.74
C GLY A 278 -9.61 12.24 -22.98
N VAL A 279 -10.93 12.14 -22.77
CA VAL A 279 -11.70 10.91 -22.97
C VAL A 279 -12.09 10.77 -24.45
N ASP A 280 -11.79 9.62 -25.05
CA ASP A 280 -12.21 9.28 -26.40
C ASP A 280 -13.67 8.80 -26.42
N ILE A 281 -14.57 9.58 -27.03
CA ILE A 281 -15.99 9.23 -27.16
C ILE A 281 -16.22 8.50 -28.47
N VAL A 282 -16.69 7.27 -28.38
CA VAL A 282 -16.97 6.40 -29.53
C VAL A 282 -18.48 6.29 -29.75
N LEU A 283 -18.93 6.72 -30.92
CA LEU A 283 -20.33 6.67 -31.36
C LEU A 283 -20.47 5.73 -32.56
N PRO A 284 -21.63 5.06 -32.74
CA PRO A 284 -21.90 4.27 -33.92
C PRO A 284 -21.96 5.16 -35.18
N ILE A 285 -21.39 4.64 -36.28
CA ILE A 285 -21.30 5.30 -37.59
C ILE A 285 -22.12 4.61 -38.68
N ASP A 286 -22.66 3.44 -38.36
CA ASP A 286 -23.57 2.66 -39.19
C ASP A 286 -24.55 1.87 -38.31
N PHE A 287 -25.70 1.53 -38.88
CA PHE A 287 -26.88 1.09 -38.13
C PHE A 287 -27.65 0.00 -38.88
N VAL A 288 -28.23 -0.93 -38.13
CA VAL A 288 -29.30 -1.81 -38.60
C VAL A 288 -30.62 -1.15 -38.25
N ILE A 289 -31.46 -0.92 -39.27
CA ILE A 289 -32.70 -0.15 -39.15
C ILE A 289 -33.92 -1.00 -39.55
N SER A 290 -35.08 -0.69 -38.98
CA SER A 290 -36.36 -1.32 -39.32
C SER A 290 -37.45 -0.28 -39.50
N SER A 291 -38.45 -0.56 -40.35
CA SER A 291 -39.61 0.31 -40.55
C SER A 291 -40.62 0.30 -39.39
N LYS A 292 -40.46 -0.62 -38.43
CA LYS A 292 -41.19 -0.64 -37.14
C LYS A 292 -40.36 -1.36 -36.07
N PHE A 293 -40.75 -1.20 -34.81
CA PHE A 293 -40.09 -1.89 -33.70
C PHE A 293 -40.43 -3.40 -33.73
N GLY A 294 -39.51 -4.21 -34.26
CA GLY A 294 -39.71 -5.66 -34.40
C GLY A 294 -39.05 -6.24 -35.64
N GLU A 295 -38.94 -7.57 -35.67
CA GLU A 295 -38.38 -8.34 -36.79
C GLU A 295 -39.33 -8.47 -37.99
N ASP A 296 -40.59 -8.07 -37.81
CA ASP A 296 -41.65 -8.12 -38.81
C ASP A 296 -41.71 -6.86 -39.69
N GLY A 297 -40.77 -5.93 -39.51
CA GLY A 297 -40.58 -4.73 -40.34
C GLY A 297 -39.66 -4.95 -41.53
N GLU A 298 -39.57 -3.95 -42.42
CA GLU A 298 -38.57 -3.94 -43.49
C GLU A 298 -37.21 -3.58 -42.90
N ILE A 299 -36.24 -4.50 -42.96
CA ILE A 299 -34.91 -4.33 -42.36
C ILE A 299 -33.91 -3.87 -43.41
N LYS A 300 -33.17 -2.79 -43.11
CA LYS A 300 -32.14 -2.18 -43.96
C LYS A 300 -30.92 -1.78 -43.13
N THR A 301 -29.90 -1.27 -43.81
CA THR A 301 -28.77 -0.60 -43.17
C THR A 301 -28.76 0.88 -43.51
N ALA A 302 -28.17 1.68 -42.61
CA ALA A 302 -27.92 3.11 -42.81
C ALA A 302 -26.53 3.47 -42.27
N THR A 303 -25.97 4.58 -42.74
CA THR A 303 -24.70 5.14 -42.24
C THR A 303 -24.90 6.55 -41.72
N LEU A 304 -23.92 7.05 -40.97
CA LEU A 304 -23.86 8.44 -40.52
C LEU A 304 -23.97 9.42 -41.69
N ALA A 305 -23.38 9.06 -42.85
CA ALA A 305 -23.42 9.87 -44.05
C ALA A 305 -24.79 9.82 -44.77
N SER A 306 -25.46 8.67 -44.81
CA SER A 306 -26.77 8.54 -45.47
C SER A 306 -27.92 9.10 -44.66
N GLY A 307 -27.80 9.14 -43.33
CA GLY A 307 -28.95 9.32 -42.44
C GLY A 307 -29.84 8.07 -42.38
N ILE A 308 -30.77 8.05 -41.43
CA ILE A 308 -31.86 7.07 -41.35
C ILE A 308 -33.07 7.67 -42.09
N PRO A 309 -33.66 6.96 -43.07
CA PRO A 309 -34.83 7.43 -43.80
C PRO A 309 -36.06 7.63 -42.91
N GLU A 310 -36.95 8.54 -43.33
CA GLU A 310 -38.24 8.73 -42.68
C GLU A 310 -39.03 7.40 -42.64
N GLY A 311 -39.69 7.11 -41.51
CA GLY A 311 -40.39 5.85 -41.31
C GLY A 311 -39.53 4.70 -40.79
N PHE A 312 -38.20 4.83 -40.76
CA PHE A 312 -37.28 3.83 -40.21
C PHE A 312 -36.71 4.25 -38.85
N MET A 313 -36.31 3.28 -38.03
CA MET A 313 -35.64 3.48 -36.75
C MET A 313 -34.44 2.54 -36.61
N GLY A 314 -33.36 3.02 -35.99
CA GLY A 314 -32.19 2.20 -35.70
C GLY A 314 -32.40 1.34 -34.46
N LEU A 315 -32.06 0.05 -34.58
CA LEU A 315 -32.29 -0.96 -33.54
C LEU A 315 -31.02 -1.73 -33.15
N ASP A 316 -29.93 -1.60 -33.91
CA ASP A 316 -28.60 -2.11 -33.58
C ASP A 316 -27.52 -1.31 -34.32
N CYS A 317 -26.26 -1.44 -33.91
CA CYS A 317 -25.13 -0.87 -34.64
C CYS A 317 -24.69 -1.78 -35.80
N GLY A 318 -24.13 -1.18 -36.85
CA GLY A 318 -23.69 -1.89 -38.04
C GLY A 318 -22.24 -2.44 -37.94
N PRO A 319 -21.78 -3.16 -38.98
CA PRO A 319 -20.46 -3.78 -39.00
C PRO A 319 -19.28 -2.83 -38.77
N GLU A 320 -19.31 -1.60 -39.29
CA GLU A 320 -18.21 -0.65 -39.14
C GLU A 320 -18.11 -0.15 -37.68
N SER A 321 -19.25 0.10 -37.05
CA SER A 321 -19.35 0.44 -35.63
C SER A 321 -18.87 -0.71 -34.75
N ILE A 322 -19.17 -1.97 -35.11
CA ILE A 322 -18.68 -3.15 -34.39
C ILE A 322 -17.15 -3.21 -34.41
N VAL A 323 -16.52 -2.93 -35.55
CA VAL A 323 -15.05 -2.88 -35.66
C VAL A 323 -14.48 -1.76 -34.79
N LEU A 324 -15.08 -0.57 -34.81
CA LEU A 324 -14.66 0.57 -34.01
C LEU A 324 -14.72 0.28 -32.50
N ASN A 325 -15.85 -0.29 -32.05
CA ASN A 325 -16.04 -0.70 -30.67
C ASN A 325 -15.05 -1.79 -30.26
N SER A 326 -14.85 -2.80 -31.12
CA SER A 326 -13.93 -3.90 -30.87
C SER A 326 -12.47 -3.44 -30.71
N ASN A 327 -12.05 -2.45 -31.51
CA ASN A 327 -10.73 -1.84 -31.41
C ASN A 327 -10.53 -1.08 -30.10
N THR A 328 -11.57 -0.39 -29.63
CA THR A 328 -11.56 0.33 -28.36
C THR A 328 -11.50 -0.63 -27.18
N ILE A 329 -12.29 -1.71 -27.22
CA ILE A 329 -12.27 -2.80 -26.24
C ILE A 329 -10.88 -3.47 -26.20
N ALA A 330 -10.27 -3.76 -27.35
CA ALA A 330 -8.97 -4.41 -27.44
C ALA A 330 -7.81 -3.62 -26.79
N LYS A 331 -7.90 -2.28 -26.81
CA LYS A 331 -6.89 -1.39 -26.21
C LYS A 331 -7.05 -1.26 -24.68
N SER A 332 -8.21 -1.66 -24.15
CA SER A 332 -8.57 -1.44 -22.76
C SER A 332 -8.04 -2.54 -21.85
N LYS A 333 -7.59 -2.16 -20.65
CA LYS A 333 -7.18 -3.07 -19.58
C LYS A 333 -8.26 -3.25 -18.51
N THR A 334 -9.15 -2.26 -18.39
CA THR A 334 -10.34 -2.33 -17.53
C THR A 334 -11.58 -1.90 -18.32
N ILE A 335 -12.67 -2.66 -18.23
CA ILE A 335 -13.91 -2.39 -18.97
C ILE A 335 -15.11 -2.45 -18.01
N VAL A 336 -15.95 -1.42 -18.05
CA VAL A 336 -17.29 -1.43 -17.44
C VAL A 336 -18.32 -1.42 -18.53
N TRP A 337 -19.27 -2.36 -18.51
CA TRP A 337 -20.37 -2.37 -19.47
C TRP A 337 -21.72 -2.28 -18.79
N ASN A 338 -22.50 -1.27 -19.16
CA ASN A 338 -23.85 -1.01 -18.67
C ASN A 338 -24.80 -0.57 -19.80
N GLY A 339 -25.58 -1.51 -20.32
CA GLY A 339 -26.57 -1.33 -21.39
C GLY A 339 -26.15 -1.98 -22.72
N PRO A 340 -27.00 -2.81 -23.36
CA PRO A 340 -26.70 -3.44 -24.65
C PRO A 340 -26.63 -2.41 -25.80
N MET A 341 -26.08 -2.82 -26.94
CA MET A 341 -25.90 -1.95 -28.12
C MET A 341 -27.12 -1.91 -29.03
N GLY A 342 -27.79 -3.06 -29.17
CA GLY A 342 -29.02 -3.23 -29.93
C GLY A 342 -30.10 -3.92 -29.10
N VAL A 343 -31.27 -4.11 -29.72
CA VAL A 343 -32.43 -4.84 -29.15
C VAL A 343 -32.15 -6.35 -29.18
N PHE A 344 -31.23 -6.76 -28.31
CA PHE A 344 -30.60 -8.08 -28.32
C PHE A 344 -31.57 -9.23 -28.07
N GLU A 345 -32.79 -8.96 -27.59
CA GLU A 345 -33.85 -9.95 -27.45
C GLU A 345 -34.31 -10.50 -28.81
N MET A 346 -34.11 -9.73 -29.89
CA MET A 346 -34.50 -10.04 -31.26
C MET A 346 -33.27 -10.45 -32.08
N ALA A 347 -33.33 -11.57 -32.80
CA ALA A 347 -32.20 -12.12 -33.54
C ALA A 347 -31.70 -11.17 -34.63
N ALA A 348 -32.61 -10.40 -35.26
CA ALA A 348 -32.24 -9.44 -36.30
C ALA A 348 -31.43 -8.23 -35.77
N PHE A 349 -31.46 -7.95 -34.46
CA PHE A 349 -30.88 -6.74 -33.84
C PHE A 349 -29.93 -7.06 -32.68
N GLU A 350 -29.39 -8.28 -32.64
CA GLU A 350 -28.51 -8.73 -31.55
C GLU A 350 -27.01 -8.70 -31.89
N THR A 351 -26.67 -8.49 -33.17
CA THR A 351 -25.31 -8.71 -33.68
C THR A 351 -24.31 -7.77 -33.01
N GLY A 352 -24.64 -6.49 -32.84
CA GLY A 352 -23.78 -5.50 -32.19
C GLY A 352 -23.52 -5.83 -30.73
N THR A 353 -24.56 -6.19 -29.97
CA THR A 353 -24.42 -6.60 -28.57
C THR A 353 -23.59 -7.87 -28.45
N LYS A 354 -23.87 -8.89 -29.27
CA LYS A 354 -23.16 -10.18 -29.25
C LYS A 354 -21.69 -10.03 -29.61
N ALA A 355 -21.37 -9.29 -30.67
CA ALA A 355 -19.99 -9.08 -31.10
C ALA A 355 -19.14 -8.38 -30.03
N MET A 356 -19.70 -7.39 -29.33
CA MET A 356 -18.99 -6.77 -28.20
C MET A 356 -18.80 -7.74 -27.03
N MET A 357 -19.80 -8.58 -26.73
CA MET A 357 -19.66 -9.61 -25.69
C MET A 357 -18.54 -10.58 -26.01
N ASP A 358 -18.50 -11.09 -27.24
CA ASP A 358 -17.44 -11.99 -27.71
C ASP A 358 -16.06 -11.34 -27.56
N LYS A 359 -15.94 -10.05 -27.92
CA LYS A 359 -14.68 -9.32 -27.78
C LYS A 359 -14.29 -9.09 -26.32
N ILE A 360 -15.26 -8.79 -25.45
CA ILE A 360 -15.03 -8.63 -24.01
C ILE A 360 -14.54 -9.94 -23.38
N VAL A 361 -15.12 -11.07 -23.76
CA VAL A 361 -14.67 -12.40 -23.33
C VAL A 361 -13.23 -12.66 -23.78
N GLU A 362 -12.90 -12.34 -25.04
CA GLU A 362 -11.54 -12.50 -25.59
C GLU A 362 -10.50 -11.71 -24.79
N VAL A 363 -10.75 -10.41 -24.53
CA VAL A 363 -9.80 -9.57 -23.79
C VAL A 363 -9.74 -9.92 -22.31
N THR A 364 -10.86 -10.38 -21.72
CA THR A 364 -10.87 -10.90 -20.34
C THR A 364 -9.95 -12.11 -20.21
N LYS A 365 -10.04 -13.05 -21.15
CA LYS A 365 -9.16 -14.23 -21.20
C LYS A 365 -7.68 -13.84 -21.34
N SER A 366 -7.42 -12.69 -21.95
CA SER A 366 -6.07 -12.11 -22.11
C SER A 366 -5.62 -11.25 -20.92
N GLY A 367 -6.39 -11.21 -19.83
CA GLY A 367 -6.03 -10.55 -18.57
C GLY A 367 -6.67 -9.18 -18.32
N ALA A 368 -7.60 -8.72 -19.17
CA ALA A 368 -8.35 -7.49 -18.90
C ALA A 368 -9.39 -7.72 -17.78
N VAL A 369 -9.60 -6.71 -16.94
CA VAL A 369 -10.65 -6.70 -15.91
C VAL A 369 -11.96 -6.24 -16.54
N THR A 370 -13.02 -7.03 -16.42
CA THR A 370 -14.31 -6.76 -17.08
C THR A 370 -15.49 -6.88 -16.11
N VAL A 371 -16.17 -5.77 -15.88
CA VAL A 371 -17.34 -5.71 -14.98
C VAL A 371 -18.58 -5.37 -15.78
N ILE A 372 -19.54 -6.28 -15.75
CA ILE A 372 -20.83 -6.11 -16.41
C ILE A 372 -21.87 -5.76 -15.36
N GLY A 373 -22.59 -4.65 -15.58
CA GLY A 373 -23.65 -4.17 -14.72
C GLY A 373 -24.92 -3.84 -15.50
N GLY A 374 -26.03 -3.66 -14.78
CA GLY A 374 -27.34 -3.42 -15.40
C GLY A 374 -28.06 -4.71 -15.79
N GLY A 375 -29.39 -4.74 -15.57
CA GLY A 375 -30.19 -5.95 -15.75
C GLY A 375 -30.19 -6.47 -17.19
N ASP A 376 -30.24 -5.57 -18.17
CA ASP A 376 -30.33 -5.94 -19.59
C ASP A 376 -29.01 -6.56 -20.08
N THR A 377 -27.86 -5.97 -19.72
CA THR A 377 -26.55 -6.52 -20.10
C THR A 377 -26.25 -7.84 -19.40
N ALA A 378 -26.65 -7.99 -18.12
CA ALA A 378 -26.56 -9.29 -17.43
C ALA A 378 -27.46 -10.35 -18.10
N THR A 379 -28.65 -9.95 -18.57
CA THR A 379 -29.54 -10.83 -19.34
C THR A 379 -28.92 -11.24 -20.68
N ALA A 380 -28.21 -10.31 -21.35
CA ALA A 380 -27.45 -10.61 -22.55
C ALA A 380 -26.29 -11.59 -22.27
N CYS A 381 -25.52 -11.41 -21.18
CA CYS A 381 -24.50 -12.38 -20.75
C CYS A 381 -25.07 -13.78 -20.61
N LYS A 382 -26.21 -13.89 -19.95
CA LYS A 382 -26.88 -15.17 -19.75
C LYS A 382 -27.37 -15.78 -21.06
N LYS A 383 -27.97 -14.97 -21.94
CA LYS A 383 -28.43 -15.41 -23.27
C LYS A 383 -27.27 -15.99 -24.09
N TYR A 384 -26.07 -15.43 -23.96
CA TYR A 384 -24.89 -15.86 -24.70
C TYR A 384 -23.98 -16.82 -23.96
N ASP A 385 -24.37 -17.29 -22.77
CA ASP A 385 -23.57 -18.19 -21.94
C ASP A 385 -22.17 -17.62 -21.64
N THR A 386 -22.08 -16.37 -21.19
CA THR A 386 -20.79 -15.69 -20.93
C THR A 386 -20.60 -15.21 -19.49
N GLU A 387 -21.52 -15.51 -18.57
CA GLU A 387 -21.48 -15.05 -17.18
C GLU A 387 -20.20 -15.48 -16.43
N ASP A 388 -19.68 -16.68 -16.74
CA ASP A 388 -18.45 -17.26 -16.19
C ASP A 388 -17.19 -16.95 -17.03
N LYS A 389 -17.36 -16.26 -18.17
CA LYS A 389 -16.29 -15.92 -19.13
C LYS A 389 -15.82 -14.46 -19.01
N VAL A 390 -16.44 -13.69 -18.13
CA VAL A 390 -16.08 -12.31 -17.78
C VAL A 390 -15.54 -12.24 -16.35
N THR A 391 -14.88 -11.14 -15.96
CA THR A 391 -14.33 -11.05 -14.59
C THR A 391 -15.44 -11.03 -13.55
N HIS A 392 -16.51 -10.26 -13.81
CA HIS A 392 -17.67 -10.21 -12.95
C HIS A 392 -18.94 -9.75 -13.69
N CYS A 393 -20.01 -10.54 -13.57
CA CYS A 393 -21.36 -10.13 -13.97
C CYS A 393 -22.17 -9.82 -12.70
N SER A 394 -22.51 -8.55 -12.49
CA SER A 394 -23.18 -8.07 -11.28
C SER A 394 -24.65 -8.47 -11.25
N THR A 395 -25.08 -9.03 -10.13
CA THR A 395 -26.49 -9.30 -9.81
C THR A 395 -27.21 -8.05 -9.29
N GLY A 396 -26.46 -6.97 -9.07
CA GLY A 396 -26.82 -5.77 -8.34
C GLY A 396 -27.78 -4.78 -8.99
N GLY A 397 -28.46 -5.09 -10.10
CA GLY A 397 -29.49 -4.23 -10.73
C GLY A 397 -29.29 -2.72 -10.51
N GLY A 398 -30.24 -2.08 -9.81
CA GLY A 398 -30.16 -0.65 -9.47
C GLY A 398 -29.02 -0.26 -8.52
N ALA A 399 -28.58 -1.15 -7.62
CA ALA A 399 -27.44 -0.87 -6.74
C ALA A 399 -26.12 -0.74 -7.50
N SER A 400 -25.90 -1.59 -8.51
CA SER A 400 -24.73 -1.49 -9.38
C SER A 400 -24.69 -0.15 -10.12
N LEU A 401 -25.85 0.30 -10.61
CA LEU A 401 -25.98 1.58 -11.31
C LEU A 401 -25.70 2.76 -10.38
N GLU A 402 -26.36 2.80 -9.21
CA GLU A 402 -26.15 3.89 -8.24
C GLU A 402 -24.69 3.95 -7.76
N LEU A 403 -24.04 2.79 -7.59
CA LEU A 403 -22.62 2.74 -7.24
C LEU A 403 -21.73 3.31 -8.35
N LEU A 404 -21.99 2.95 -9.62
CA LEU A 404 -21.28 3.51 -10.77
C LEU A 404 -21.56 5.02 -10.97
N GLU A 405 -22.72 5.51 -10.55
CA GLU A 405 -23.05 6.95 -10.47
C GLU A 405 -22.34 7.67 -9.33
N GLY A 406 -21.61 6.95 -8.46
CA GLY A 406 -20.90 7.50 -7.31
C GLY A 406 -21.78 7.74 -6.08
N LYS A 407 -22.99 7.17 -6.03
CA LYS A 407 -23.87 7.27 -4.86
C LYS A 407 -23.43 6.32 -3.75
N VAL A 408 -23.70 6.72 -2.52
CA VAL A 408 -23.52 5.88 -1.34
C VAL A 408 -24.67 4.88 -1.27
N LEU A 409 -24.35 3.58 -1.23
CA LEU A 409 -25.33 2.52 -1.02
C LEU A 409 -25.61 2.38 0.49
N PRO A 410 -26.81 2.73 1.00
CA PRO A 410 -27.08 2.73 2.44
C PRO A 410 -26.81 1.39 3.14
N GLY A 411 -27.16 0.28 2.49
CA GLY A 411 -26.94 -1.06 3.03
C GLY A 411 -25.46 -1.45 3.11
N VAL A 412 -24.62 -0.94 2.21
CA VAL A 412 -23.15 -1.12 2.28
C VAL A 412 -22.55 -0.18 3.32
N ALA A 413 -22.98 1.07 3.33
CA ALA A 413 -22.47 2.09 4.25
C ALA A 413 -22.70 1.73 5.73
N ALA A 414 -23.79 1.00 6.02
CA ALA A 414 -24.11 0.54 7.35
C ALA A 414 -23.18 -0.57 7.88
N LEU A 415 -22.46 -1.28 6.98
CA LEU A 415 -21.50 -2.32 7.34
C LEU A 415 -20.24 -1.73 7.96
N ASP A 416 -19.64 -2.47 8.88
CA ASP A 416 -18.38 -2.13 9.50
C ASP A 416 -17.26 -2.23 8.46
N ASP A 417 -16.29 -1.32 8.51
CA ASP A 417 -15.16 -1.33 7.58
C ASP A 417 -14.21 -2.49 7.90
N ALA A 418 -13.66 -3.11 6.86
CA ALA A 418 -12.59 -4.08 7.05
C ALA A 418 -11.33 -3.34 7.54
N PRO A 419 -10.52 -3.95 8.42
CA PRO A 419 -9.22 -3.41 8.77
C PRO A 419 -8.43 -3.09 7.49
N ALA A 420 -7.90 -1.88 7.34
CA ALA A 420 -7.37 -1.40 6.07
C ALA A 420 -6.18 -2.23 5.55
N GLY A 421 -6.39 -3.12 4.57
CA GLY A 421 -5.35 -3.86 3.84
C GLY A 421 -5.79 -5.30 3.48
N GLY A 422 -5.86 -5.63 2.18
CA GLY A 422 -6.07 -7.02 1.73
C GLY A 422 -4.98 -7.95 2.26
N SER A 423 -5.28 -9.25 2.43
CA SER A 423 -4.42 -10.26 3.10
C SER A 423 -2.95 -9.87 3.27
N CYS A 424 -2.63 -9.27 4.42
CA CYS A 424 -1.30 -8.73 4.76
C CYS A 424 -0.39 -9.79 5.39
N GLN A 425 -0.68 -11.07 5.17
CA GLN A 425 0.01 -12.17 5.84
C GLN A 425 1.28 -12.59 5.11
N ILE A 426 2.31 -12.94 5.88
CA ILE A 426 3.53 -13.55 5.38
C ILE A 426 3.20 -14.95 4.85
N LEU A 427 3.46 -15.21 3.58
CA LEU A 427 3.31 -16.54 2.97
C LEU A 427 4.61 -17.34 3.01
N ARG A 428 5.75 -16.65 2.83
CA ARG A 428 7.07 -17.28 2.79
C ARG A 428 8.15 -16.26 3.11
N VAL A 429 9.21 -16.70 3.78
CA VAL A 429 10.46 -15.97 3.95
C VAL A 429 11.58 -16.88 3.45
N GLN A 430 12.43 -16.37 2.57
CA GLN A 430 13.55 -17.11 1.99
C GLN A 430 14.79 -16.24 1.94
N ALA A 431 15.89 -16.71 2.53
CA ALA A 431 17.19 -16.09 2.48
C ALA A 431 18.12 -16.74 1.44
N ARG A 432 19.11 -15.95 1.01
CA ARG A 432 20.27 -16.35 0.19
C ARG A 432 21.53 -15.60 0.62
N GLU A 433 22.68 -16.11 0.20
CA GLU A 433 23.98 -15.43 0.33
C GLU A 433 24.25 -14.61 -0.94
N ILE A 434 24.58 -13.33 -0.77
CA ILE A 434 25.05 -12.42 -1.82
C ILE A 434 26.41 -11.83 -1.43
N PHE A 435 26.97 -10.92 -2.22
CA PHE A 435 28.25 -10.25 -1.93
C PHE A 435 28.04 -8.76 -1.68
N ASP A 436 28.71 -8.24 -0.66
CA ASP A 436 28.77 -6.81 -0.36
C ASP A 436 29.79 -6.06 -1.24
N SER A 437 29.89 -4.76 -1.04
CA SER A 437 30.75 -3.85 -1.81
C SER A 437 32.26 -4.13 -1.72
N ARG A 438 32.68 -4.98 -0.77
CA ARG A 438 34.07 -5.43 -0.56
C ARG A 438 34.28 -6.86 -1.08
N GLY A 439 33.25 -7.47 -1.66
CA GLY A 439 33.29 -8.85 -2.12
C GLY A 439 33.23 -9.86 -0.97
N ASN A 440 32.80 -9.47 0.23
CA ASN A 440 32.53 -10.42 1.31
C ASN A 440 31.08 -10.91 1.24
N PRO A 441 30.78 -12.12 1.71
CA PRO A 441 29.40 -12.61 1.73
C PRO A 441 28.50 -11.82 2.68
N THR A 442 27.22 -11.68 2.35
CA THR A 442 26.19 -11.16 3.25
C THR A 442 24.82 -11.78 2.99
N VAL A 443 23.86 -11.54 3.89
CA VAL A 443 22.51 -12.13 3.87
C VAL A 443 21.55 -11.22 3.10
N GLU A 444 20.78 -11.81 2.19
CA GLU A 444 19.61 -11.20 1.55
C GLU A 444 18.37 -12.04 1.78
N VAL A 445 17.23 -11.41 2.05
CA VAL A 445 15.94 -12.05 2.29
C VAL A 445 14.90 -11.58 1.29
N ASP A 446 14.12 -12.53 0.76
CA ASP A 446 12.86 -12.31 0.07
C ASP A 446 11.69 -12.75 0.97
N LEU A 447 10.78 -11.83 1.26
CA LEU A 447 9.52 -12.08 1.94
C LEU A 447 8.36 -12.00 0.94
N CYS A 448 7.56 -13.06 0.82
CA CYS A 448 6.40 -13.12 -0.04
C CYS A 448 5.11 -12.90 0.76
N THR A 449 4.24 -12.05 0.22
CA THR A 449 2.83 -11.91 0.61
C THR A 449 1.96 -12.38 -0.57
N PRO A 450 0.62 -12.43 -0.46
CA PRO A 450 -0.23 -12.73 -1.61
C PRO A 450 -0.13 -11.73 -2.77
N THR A 451 0.38 -10.52 -2.51
CA THR A 451 0.41 -9.44 -3.49
C THR A 451 1.77 -9.27 -4.15
N ALA A 452 2.86 -9.43 -3.40
CA ALA A 452 4.20 -9.16 -3.90
C ALA A 452 5.31 -9.85 -3.08
N LEU A 453 6.52 -9.79 -3.64
CA LEU A 453 7.77 -10.15 -3.00
C LEU A 453 8.52 -8.88 -2.57
N PHE A 454 9.02 -8.87 -1.34
CA PHE A 454 9.77 -7.77 -0.74
C PHE A 454 11.16 -8.24 -0.36
N ARG A 455 12.18 -7.55 -0.84
CA ARG A 455 13.58 -7.94 -0.69
C ARG A 455 14.32 -7.01 0.26
N ALA A 456 15.26 -7.53 1.04
CA ALA A 456 16.21 -6.72 1.80
C ALA A 456 17.57 -7.40 1.95
N ALA A 457 18.65 -6.63 1.86
CA ALA A 457 20.02 -7.09 2.06
C ALA A 457 20.72 -6.32 3.19
N VAL A 458 21.52 -7.03 3.98
CA VAL A 458 22.15 -6.46 5.18
C VAL A 458 23.60 -6.03 4.91
N PRO A 459 24.04 -4.87 5.41
CA PRO A 459 25.44 -4.45 5.30
C PRO A 459 26.35 -5.13 6.35
N SER A 460 27.66 -5.09 6.13
CA SER A 460 28.71 -5.65 6.99
C SER A 460 29.72 -4.57 7.45
N GLY A 461 30.26 -4.71 8.66
CA GLY A 461 31.27 -3.80 9.24
C GLY A 461 32.72 -4.23 8.98
N ALA A 462 33.68 -3.31 9.19
CA ALA A 462 35.13 -3.60 9.23
C ALA A 462 35.62 -3.62 10.69
N SER A 463 35.32 -2.56 11.44
CA SER A 463 35.37 -2.52 12.90
C SER A 463 34.08 -3.13 13.46
N THR A 464 34.20 -4.09 14.37
CA THR A 464 33.08 -4.61 15.15
C THR A 464 33.33 -4.27 16.61
N GLY A 465 32.60 -3.29 17.15
CA GLY A 465 32.65 -3.00 18.58
C GLY A 465 32.24 -4.23 19.40
N ILE A 466 32.84 -4.40 20.58
CA ILE A 466 32.60 -5.56 21.45
C ILE A 466 31.17 -5.63 22.00
N TYR A 467 30.41 -4.55 21.86
CA TYR A 467 29.04 -4.38 22.37
C TYR A 467 27.95 -4.51 21.29
N GLU A 468 28.32 -4.65 20.01
CA GLU A 468 27.36 -4.78 18.90
C GLU A 468 26.53 -6.07 18.99
N ALA A 469 25.34 -6.05 18.39
CA ALA A 469 24.65 -7.28 18.04
C ALA A 469 25.51 -8.12 17.07
N LEU A 470 25.63 -9.42 17.34
CA LEU A 470 26.66 -10.23 16.70
C LEU A 470 26.21 -10.74 15.34
N GLU A 471 26.96 -10.36 14.31
CA GLU A 471 26.85 -10.97 12.99
C GLU A 471 27.23 -12.46 13.05
N LEU A 472 26.42 -13.34 12.45
CA LEU A 472 26.74 -14.76 12.37
C LEU A 472 27.50 -15.09 11.07
N ARG A 473 28.76 -15.48 11.22
CA ARG A 473 29.65 -15.97 10.15
C ARG A 473 29.87 -17.49 10.26
N ASP A 474 30.20 -18.12 9.15
CA ASP A 474 30.42 -19.56 9.06
C ASP A 474 31.69 -20.01 9.79
N GLY A 475 32.76 -19.20 9.73
CA GLY A 475 34.06 -19.50 10.36
C GLY A 475 34.88 -20.56 9.61
N ASP A 476 34.40 -21.05 8.47
CA ASP A 476 35.12 -22.01 7.62
C ASP A 476 36.25 -21.32 6.84
N LYS A 477 37.50 -21.45 7.32
CA LYS A 477 38.67 -20.87 6.67
C LYS A 477 38.90 -21.38 5.24
N GLY A 478 38.35 -22.54 4.88
CA GLY A 478 38.41 -23.11 3.53
C GLY A 478 37.47 -22.42 2.53
N ARG A 479 36.51 -21.61 3.01
CA ARG A 479 35.51 -20.92 2.19
C ARG A 479 35.44 -19.44 2.54
N LEU A 480 35.72 -18.58 1.55
CA LEU A 480 35.56 -17.13 1.68
C LEU A 480 36.29 -16.58 2.92
N LEU A 481 37.45 -17.17 3.23
CA LEU A 481 38.31 -16.82 4.36
C LEU A 481 37.60 -16.85 5.73
N GLY A 482 36.61 -17.73 5.92
CA GLY A 482 35.81 -17.82 7.14
C GLY A 482 34.61 -16.86 7.19
N LYS A 483 34.41 -16.03 6.16
CA LYS A 483 33.38 -14.98 6.13
C LYS A 483 32.07 -15.40 5.48
N GLY A 484 31.88 -16.68 5.13
CA GLY A 484 30.59 -17.19 4.65
C GLY A 484 29.43 -16.90 5.62
N VAL A 485 28.19 -16.86 5.13
CA VAL A 485 26.99 -16.60 5.94
C VAL A 485 25.92 -17.69 5.77
N LEU A 486 26.29 -18.90 5.35
CA LEU A 486 25.34 -19.98 5.12
C LEU A 486 24.63 -20.41 6.41
N LYS A 487 25.27 -20.29 7.58
CA LYS A 487 24.61 -20.50 8.88
C LYS A 487 23.48 -19.51 9.12
N ALA A 488 23.70 -18.22 8.84
CA ALA A 488 22.68 -17.18 8.98
C ALA A 488 21.53 -17.39 7.98
N VAL A 489 21.85 -17.70 6.72
CA VAL A 489 20.87 -18.04 5.68
C VAL A 489 20.02 -19.26 6.09
N LYS A 490 20.67 -20.29 6.64
CA LYS A 490 19.98 -21.48 7.16
C LYS A 490 19.04 -21.13 8.31
N ASN A 491 19.47 -20.31 9.25
CA ASN A 491 18.64 -19.84 10.37
C ASN A 491 17.39 -19.10 9.87
N VAL A 492 17.49 -18.27 8.82
CA VAL A 492 16.30 -17.63 8.23
C VAL A 492 15.36 -18.69 7.63
N ASN A 493 15.88 -19.59 6.81
CA ASN A 493 15.07 -20.53 6.05
C ASN A 493 14.40 -21.62 6.91
N GLU A 494 15.09 -22.11 7.93
CA GLU A 494 14.65 -23.27 8.71
C GLU A 494 14.03 -22.91 10.07
N ILE A 495 14.29 -21.70 10.59
CA ILE A 495 13.85 -21.28 11.94
C ILE A 495 12.94 -20.06 11.87
N ILE A 496 13.46 -18.94 11.35
CA ILE A 496 12.71 -17.66 11.36
C ILE A 496 11.51 -17.73 10.43
N GLY A 497 11.72 -18.10 9.17
CA GLY A 497 10.68 -18.14 8.15
C GLY A 497 9.45 -18.94 8.56
N PRO A 498 9.58 -20.21 8.98
CA PRO A 498 8.46 -21.02 9.43
C PRO A 498 7.67 -20.42 10.61
N LYS A 499 8.32 -19.72 11.53
CA LYS A 499 7.64 -19.06 12.67
C LYS A 499 6.81 -17.85 12.23
N LEU A 500 7.23 -17.13 11.19
CA LEU A 500 6.60 -15.88 10.77
C LEU A 500 5.44 -16.07 9.78
N VAL A 501 5.32 -17.23 9.14
CA VAL A 501 4.20 -17.51 8.20
C VAL A 501 2.85 -17.29 8.90
N GLY A 502 1.96 -16.54 8.23
CA GLY A 502 0.64 -16.16 8.74
C GLY A 502 0.62 -14.90 9.60
N MET A 503 1.78 -14.37 10.03
CA MET A 503 1.84 -13.09 10.73
C MET A 503 1.57 -11.92 9.78
N ASP A 504 1.00 -10.83 10.32
CA ASP A 504 0.70 -9.61 9.58
C ASP A 504 1.94 -8.72 9.45
N VAL A 505 2.33 -8.38 8.22
CA VAL A 505 3.52 -7.55 7.95
C VAL A 505 3.44 -6.12 8.48
N ARG A 506 2.25 -5.65 8.88
CA ARG A 506 2.05 -4.33 9.51
C ARG A 506 2.47 -4.33 10.98
N GLU A 507 2.59 -5.50 11.60
CA GLU A 507 2.92 -5.67 13.01
C GLU A 507 4.46 -5.74 13.22
N GLN A 508 5.19 -4.72 12.72
CA GLN A 508 6.66 -4.68 12.73
C GLN A 508 7.26 -5.04 14.10
N LYS A 509 6.78 -4.35 15.15
CA LYS A 509 7.23 -4.55 16.53
C LYS A 509 7.04 -6.00 16.98
N LYS A 510 5.85 -6.56 16.76
CA LYS A 510 5.52 -7.93 17.15
C LYS A 510 6.42 -8.95 16.45
N ILE A 511 6.70 -8.75 15.17
CA ILE A 511 7.57 -9.64 14.39
C ILE A 511 9.03 -9.53 14.86
N ASP A 512 9.53 -8.32 15.06
CA ASP A 512 10.89 -8.09 15.57
C ASP A 512 11.06 -8.70 16.97
N GLU A 513 10.10 -8.50 17.87
CA GLU A 513 10.10 -9.08 19.22
C GLU A 513 10.06 -10.62 19.18
N ALA A 514 9.27 -11.22 18.29
CA ALA A 514 9.24 -12.67 18.13
C ALA A 514 10.60 -13.23 17.67
N MET A 515 11.31 -12.54 16.77
CA MET A 515 12.64 -12.95 16.34
C MET A 515 13.70 -12.78 17.45
N VAL A 516 13.72 -11.61 18.09
CA VAL A 516 14.78 -11.24 19.04
C VAL A 516 14.57 -11.91 20.40
N GLN A 517 13.36 -11.86 20.95
CA GLN A 517 13.08 -12.30 22.32
C GLN A 517 12.69 -13.78 22.39
N GLU A 518 11.85 -14.26 21.47
CA GLU A 518 11.35 -15.65 21.52
C GLU A 518 12.28 -16.64 20.81
N LEU A 519 12.69 -16.37 19.57
CA LEU A 519 13.46 -17.34 18.76
C LEU A 519 14.95 -17.32 19.10
N ASP A 520 15.56 -16.13 19.15
CA ASP A 520 16.97 -15.96 19.48
C ASP A 520 17.19 -16.05 20.99
N GLY A 521 16.64 -15.09 21.74
CA GLY A 521 16.66 -15.06 23.21
C GLY A 521 18.04 -14.81 23.85
N SER A 522 19.10 -14.59 23.07
CA SER A 522 20.45 -14.36 23.59
C SER A 522 20.63 -12.94 24.12
N LYS A 523 21.34 -12.82 25.25
CA LYS A 523 21.64 -11.55 25.91
C LYS A 523 23.11 -11.44 26.29
N ASN A 524 23.62 -10.21 26.32
CA ASN A 524 24.82 -9.80 27.03
C ASN A 524 24.44 -8.80 28.15
N GLU A 525 25.43 -8.24 28.83
CA GLU A 525 25.20 -7.27 29.92
C GLU A 525 24.54 -5.95 29.45
N TRP A 526 24.51 -5.69 28.14
CA TRP A 526 23.96 -4.48 27.52
C TRP A 526 22.63 -4.70 26.78
N GLY A 527 22.08 -5.93 26.75
CA GLY A 527 20.79 -6.23 26.12
C GLY A 527 20.82 -7.46 25.22
N TRP A 528 19.99 -7.47 24.18
CA TRP A 528 19.82 -8.61 23.27
C TRP A 528 20.97 -8.70 22.25
N SER A 529 21.82 -9.72 22.37
CA SER A 529 23.02 -9.90 21.55
C SER A 529 22.77 -10.51 20.18
N LYS A 530 21.64 -11.21 20.02
CA LYS A 530 21.20 -11.82 18.74
C LYS A 530 22.19 -12.86 18.19
N SER A 531 22.98 -13.46 19.07
CA SER A 531 24.14 -14.28 18.75
C SER A 531 23.78 -15.71 18.34
N LYS A 532 22.56 -16.17 18.60
CA LYS A 532 22.11 -17.53 18.28
C LYS A 532 21.65 -17.63 16.83
N LEU A 533 20.84 -16.67 16.38
CA LEU A 533 20.33 -16.59 15.01
C LEU A 533 21.24 -15.76 14.10
N GLY A 534 21.93 -14.77 14.66
CA GLY A 534 22.73 -13.78 13.94
C GLY A 534 21.95 -12.50 13.71
N ALA A 535 22.54 -11.35 14.10
CA ALA A 535 21.95 -10.03 13.86
C ALA A 535 21.70 -9.76 12.37
N ASN A 536 22.55 -10.29 11.49
CA ASN A 536 22.38 -10.24 10.04
C ASN A 536 21.16 -11.03 9.53
N ALA A 537 20.85 -12.18 10.12
CA ALA A 537 19.64 -12.94 9.79
C ALA A 537 18.36 -12.18 10.20
N ILE A 538 18.33 -11.67 11.44
CA ILE A 538 17.16 -10.97 12.00
C ILE A 538 16.91 -9.66 11.24
N LEU A 539 17.95 -8.85 11.02
CA LEU A 539 17.79 -7.56 10.36
C LEU A 539 17.29 -7.70 8.92
N ALA A 540 17.80 -8.68 8.16
CA ALA A 540 17.37 -8.90 6.77
C ALA A 540 15.86 -9.16 6.70
N VAL A 541 15.34 -10.00 7.61
CA VAL A 541 13.91 -10.27 7.71
C VAL A 541 13.15 -9.04 8.19
N SER A 542 13.64 -8.34 9.21
CA SER A 542 13.04 -7.12 9.77
C SER A 542 12.85 -6.02 8.72
N MET A 543 13.85 -5.78 7.87
CA MET A 543 13.79 -4.82 6.76
C MET A 543 12.80 -5.25 5.67
N ALA A 544 12.77 -6.54 5.31
CA ALA A 544 11.84 -7.08 4.32
C ALA A 544 10.38 -7.00 4.82
N VAL A 545 10.14 -7.25 6.12
CA VAL A 545 8.84 -7.03 6.78
C VAL A 545 8.44 -5.56 6.71
N CYS A 546 9.37 -4.64 6.99
CA CYS A 546 9.08 -3.20 6.95
C CYS A 546 8.62 -2.74 5.55
N ARG A 547 9.29 -3.22 4.49
CA ARG A 547 8.88 -3.01 3.09
C ARG A 547 7.51 -3.59 2.78
N ALA A 548 7.25 -4.79 3.25
CA ALA A 548 5.95 -5.44 3.06
C ALA A 548 4.84 -4.69 3.82
N GLY A 549 5.11 -4.22 5.03
CA GLY A 549 4.21 -3.39 5.84
C GLY A 549 3.87 -2.07 5.16
N ALA A 550 4.85 -1.42 4.54
CA ALA A 550 4.65 -0.20 3.76
C ALA A 550 3.69 -0.46 2.58
N ALA A 551 3.97 -1.49 1.78
CA ALA A 551 3.12 -1.85 0.65
C ALA A 551 1.71 -2.30 1.06
N ALA A 552 1.58 -3.08 2.14
CA ALA A 552 0.28 -3.46 2.71
C ALA A 552 -0.50 -2.25 3.22
N SER A 553 0.19 -1.21 3.68
CA SER A 553 -0.39 0.07 4.09
C SER A 553 -0.60 1.05 2.92
N GLN A 554 -0.26 0.66 1.69
CA GLN A 554 -0.27 1.51 0.50
C GLN A 554 0.52 2.81 0.69
N MET A 555 1.66 2.73 1.38
CA MET A 555 2.55 3.85 1.66
C MET A 555 3.93 3.60 1.04
N PRO A 556 4.62 4.65 0.58
CA PRO A 556 6.07 4.61 0.38
C PRO A 556 6.78 4.22 1.69
N LEU A 557 7.96 3.60 1.58
CA LEU A 557 8.68 3.06 2.74
C LEU A 557 9.01 4.17 3.76
N TYR A 558 9.50 5.32 3.33
CA TYR A 558 9.79 6.46 4.23
C TYR A 558 8.55 6.91 5.03
N GLN A 559 7.37 6.93 4.42
CA GLN A 559 6.13 7.33 5.09
C GLN A 559 5.65 6.27 6.07
N TYR A 560 5.80 4.98 5.73
CA TYR A 560 5.51 3.88 6.64
C TYR A 560 6.44 3.91 7.85
N ILE A 561 7.75 4.13 7.65
CA ILE A 561 8.72 4.30 8.73
C ILE A 561 8.33 5.47 9.64
N ALA A 562 7.94 6.62 9.08
CA ALA A 562 7.44 7.75 9.87
C ALA A 562 6.23 7.35 10.74
N LYS A 563 5.26 6.63 10.17
CA LYS A 563 4.09 6.14 10.89
C LYS A 563 4.47 5.23 12.07
N ILE A 564 5.29 4.21 11.83
CA ILE A 564 5.64 3.23 12.89
C ILE A 564 6.62 3.80 13.92
N SER A 565 7.33 4.88 13.60
CA SER A 565 8.20 5.61 14.53
C SER A 565 7.51 6.73 15.29
N GLY A 566 6.21 6.97 15.04
CA GLY A 566 5.44 8.03 15.68
C GLY A 566 5.79 9.44 15.19
N LYS A 567 6.40 9.56 14.00
CA LYS A 567 6.72 10.84 13.36
C LYS A 567 5.56 11.31 12.47
N PRO A 568 5.46 12.63 12.19
CA PRO A 568 4.46 13.15 11.26
C PRO A 568 4.58 12.53 9.86
N THR A 569 3.45 12.26 9.21
CA THR A 569 3.38 11.66 7.87
C THR A 569 2.92 12.63 6.79
N ASP A 570 2.78 13.91 7.15
CA ASP A 570 2.33 15.01 6.29
C ASP A 570 3.45 16.02 5.97
N LYS A 571 4.55 16.00 6.73
CA LYS A 571 5.74 16.82 6.51
C LYS A 571 7.02 16.05 6.81
N PHE A 572 7.97 16.12 5.91
CA PHE A 572 9.22 15.38 5.98
C PHE A 572 10.44 16.30 5.97
N VAL A 573 11.59 15.76 6.38
CA VAL A 573 12.86 16.46 6.34
C VAL A 573 13.86 15.65 5.51
N MET A 574 14.41 16.28 4.48
CA MET A 574 15.54 15.74 3.74
C MET A 574 16.84 16.01 4.51
N PRO A 575 17.72 15.00 4.65
CA PRO A 575 18.90 15.09 5.51
C PRO A 575 20.05 15.84 4.84
N VAL A 576 20.93 16.46 5.63
CA VAL A 576 22.25 16.87 5.13
C VAL A 576 23.12 15.62 4.92
N PRO A 577 23.69 15.41 3.72
CA PRO A 577 24.63 14.31 3.50
C PRO A 577 26.03 14.66 4.06
N SER A 578 26.58 13.78 4.88
CA SER A 578 28.00 13.76 5.27
C SER A 578 28.76 12.85 4.30
N PHE A 579 29.47 13.44 3.34
CA PHE A 579 30.22 12.68 2.35
C PHE A 579 31.63 12.39 2.86
N ASN A 580 32.00 11.12 3.00
CA ASN A 580 33.37 10.72 3.28
C ASN A 580 34.25 10.96 2.04
N VAL A 581 35.28 11.80 2.15
CA VAL A 581 36.10 12.23 1.00
C VAL A 581 37.60 11.96 1.14
N ILE A 582 38.12 11.83 2.37
CA ILE A 582 39.50 11.42 2.64
C ILE A 582 39.48 10.35 3.74
N ASN A 583 40.10 9.21 3.45
CA ASN A 583 40.21 8.08 4.36
C ASN A 583 41.59 8.03 5.03
N GLY A 584 41.58 7.61 6.30
CA GLY A 584 42.75 7.26 7.10
C GLY A 584 42.45 6.06 7.99
N GLY A 585 43.01 6.03 9.20
CA GLY A 585 42.81 4.98 10.18
C GLY A 585 43.00 3.58 9.60
N SER A 586 42.12 2.66 9.96
CA SER A 586 42.10 1.27 9.48
C SER A 586 41.50 1.13 8.05
N HIS A 587 40.97 2.21 7.47
CA HIS A 587 40.40 2.24 6.11
C HIS A 587 41.43 2.57 5.01
N ALA A 588 42.66 2.96 5.37
CA ALA A 588 43.70 3.31 4.42
C ALA A 588 45.11 2.98 4.92
N GLY A 589 45.98 2.54 4.01
CA GLY A 589 47.40 2.27 4.29
C GLY A 589 48.30 3.51 4.38
N ASN A 590 47.72 4.72 4.43
CA ASN A 590 48.47 5.96 4.65
C ASN A 590 48.81 6.15 6.15
N ARG A 591 49.48 7.24 6.51
CA ARG A 591 49.87 7.55 7.91
C ARG A 591 48.74 8.11 8.78
N LEU A 592 47.67 8.60 8.16
CA LEU A 592 46.59 9.34 8.81
C LEU A 592 45.90 8.52 9.92
N ALA A 593 45.85 9.02 11.16
CA ALA A 593 45.21 8.32 12.26
C ALA A 593 43.68 8.39 12.22
N CYS A 594 43.10 9.56 11.94
CA CYS A 594 41.65 9.69 11.81
C CYS A 594 41.13 8.85 10.66
N GLN A 595 40.03 8.15 10.89
CA GLN A 595 39.47 7.22 9.93
C GLN A 595 38.86 7.93 8.72
N GLU A 596 38.16 9.05 8.93
CA GLU A 596 37.46 9.76 7.87
C GLU A 596 37.44 11.27 8.05
N PHE A 597 37.58 11.98 6.93
CA PHE A 597 37.22 13.39 6.82
C PHE A 597 36.06 13.55 5.85
N MET A 598 35.01 14.21 6.33
CA MET A 598 33.74 14.36 5.64
C MET A 598 33.42 15.82 5.32
N ILE A 599 32.69 16.03 4.23
CA ILE A 599 32.09 17.33 3.90
C ILE A 599 30.57 17.31 4.07
N LEU A 600 30.02 18.38 4.62
CA LEU A 600 28.60 18.57 4.90
C LEU A 600 28.10 19.85 4.22
N PRO A 601 27.34 19.76 3.11
CA PRO A 601 26.79 20.92 2.40
C PRO A 601 25.58 21.57 3.11
N VAL A 602 25.76 22.01 4.36
CA VAL A 602 24.68 22.57 5.20
C VAL A 602 24.04 23.84 4.62
N GLY A 603 24.73 24.54 3.72
CA GLY A 603 24.25 25.76 3.06
C GLY A 603 23.52 25.55 1.74
N ALA A 604 23.22 24.30 1.36
CA ALA A 604 22.37 23.98 0.22
C ALA A 604 20.89 24.30 0.52
N ALA A 605 20.10 24.61 -0.51
CA ALA A 605 18.67 24.85 -0.40
C ALA A 605 17.82 23.57 -0.49
N SER A 606 18.36 22.51 -1.07
CA SER A 606 17.72 21.20 -1.24
C SER A 606 18.73 20.07 -1.14
N PHE A 607 18.24 18.83 -0.99
CA PHE A 607 19.08 17.65 -1.01
C PHE A 607 19.79 17.49 -2.36
N LYS A 608 19.07 17.71 -3.47
CA LYS A 608 19.65 17.69 -4.82
C LYS A 608 20.78 18.70 -5.00
N GLU A 609 20.65 19.92 -4.46
CA GLU A 609 21.75 20.90 -4.48
C GLU A 609 22.91 20.43 -3.60
N ALA A 610 22.64 19.85 -2.42
CA ALA A 610 23.68 19.30 -1.55
C ALA A 610 24.49 18.20 -2.25
N MET A 611 23.84 17.32 -3.02
CA MET A 611 24.50 16.31 -3.85
C MET A 611 25.41 16.92 -4.92
N ILE A 612 24.96 17.97 -5.61
CA ILE A 612 25.76 18.68 -6.62
C ILE A 612 27.01 19.28 -5.97
N ILE A 613 26.85 20.02 -4.86
CA ILE A 613 27.96 20.62 -4.12
C ILE A 613 28.95 19.55 -3.68
N GLY A 614 28.48 18.45 -3.09
CA GLY A 614 29.33 17.35 -2.64
C GLY A 614 30.14 16.73 -3.78
N ALA A 615 29.51 16.46 -4.93
CA ALA A 615 30.18 15.91 -6.10
C ALA A 615 31.22 16.87 -6.71
N GLU A 616 30.93 18.18 -6.77
CA GLU A 616 31.86 19.20 -7.26
C GLU A 616 33.09 19.35 -6.36
N VAL A 617 32.89 19.37 -5.03
CA VAL A 617 34.01 19.37 -4.07
C VAL A 617 34.84 18.10 -4.21
N TYR A 618 34.20 16.92 -4.30
CA TYR A 618 34.89 15.64 -4.43
C TYR A 618 35.74 15.56 -5.72
N HIS A 619 35.24 16.03 -6.87
CA HIS A 619 36.02 16.06 -8.12
C HIS A 619 37.15 17.10 -8.10
N ASN A 620 36.94 18.24 -7.43
CA ASN A 620 38.01 19.20 -7.20
C ASN A 620 39.09 18.63 -6.29
N LEU A 621 38.69 17.92 -5.23
CA LEU A 621 39.60 17.21 -4.32
C LEU A 621 40.43 16.17 -5.07
N LYS A 622 39.81 15.36 -5.94
CA LYS A 622 40.54 14.44 -6.83
C LYS A 622 41.62 15.16 -7.64
N SER A 623 41.30 16.33 -8.16
CA SER A 623 42.22 17.14 -8.97
C SER A 623 43.37 17.71 -8.13
N VAL A 624 43.10 18.17 -6.91
CA VAL A 624 44.12 18.65 -5.96
C VAL A 624 45.05 17.50 -5.55
N ILE A 625 44.47 16.36 -5.17
CA ILE A 625 45.23 15.15 -4.79
C ILE A 625 46.09 14.67 -5.95
N LYS A 626 45.54 14.58 -7.17
CA LYS A 626 46.30 14.18 -8.36
C LYS A 626 47.51 15.06 -8.60
N LYS A 627 47.35 16.37 -8.42
CA LYS A 627 48.42 17.35 -8.63
C LYS A 627 49.50 17.24 -7.55
N LYS A 628 49.13 17.01 -6.30
CA LYS A 628 50.05 17.02 -5.14
C LYS A 628 50.72 15.67 -4.89
N TYR A 629 49.98 14.57 -5.04
CA TYR A 629 50.41 13.22 -4.64
C TYR A 629 50.43 12.21 -5.80
N GLY A 630 50.04 12.62 -7.01
CA GLY A 630 50.05 11.78 -8.21
C GLY A 630 48.75 11.03 -8.47
N GLN A 631 48.70 10.32 -9.60
CA GLN A 631 47.50 9.65 -10.09
C GLN A 631 47.04 8.50 -9.18
N ASP A 632 47.97 7.75 -8.59
CA ASP A 632 47.66 6.57 -7.78
C ASP A 632 46.97 6.94 -6.45
N ALA A 633 47.27 8.12 -5.92
CA ALA A 633 46.60 8.68 -4.74
C ALA A 633 45.11 9.02 -4.98
N CYS A 634 44.64 8.98 -6.23
CA CYS A 634 43.24 9.16 -6.60
C CYS A 634 42.42 7.86 -6.60
N ASN A 635 43.03 6.73 -6.24
CA ASN A 635 42.30 5.51 -5.92
C ASN A 635 41.45 5.75 -4.67
N VAL A 636 40.35 4.99 -4.57
CA VAL A 636 39.36 5.16 -3.51
C VAL A 636 39.36 3.96 -2.58
N GLY A 637 39.11 4.20 -1.29
CA GLY A 637 38.89 3.14 -0.30
C GLY A 637 37.48 2.54 -0.36
N ASP A 638 37.15 1.74 0.66
CA ASP A 638 35.88 0.99 0.75
C ASP A 638 34.63 1.88 0.62
N GLU A 639 34.71 3.12 1.10
CA GLU A 639 33.60 4.08 1.13
C GLU A 639 33.67 5.14 0.04
N GLY A 640 34.62 5.02 -0.88
CA GLY A 640 34.77 5.92 -2.02
C GLY A 640 35.61 7.16 -1.74
N GLY A 641 36.02 7.43 -0.50
CA GLY A 641 36.98 8.50 -0.17
C GLY A 641 38.39 8.21 -0.71
N PHE A 642 39.18 9.25 -0.95
CA PHE A 642 40.58 9.11 -1.39
C PHE A 642 41.50 8.74 -0.23
N ALA A 643 42.61 8.06 -0.52
CA ALA A 643 43.64 7.71 0.47
C ALA A 643 45.01 8.32 0.11
N PRO A 644 45.14 9.67 0.10
CA PRO A 644 46.42 10.31 -0.20
C PRO A 644 47.45 10.02 0.89
N ASN A 645 48.73 10.02 0.52
CA ASN A 645 49.85 9.82 1.45
C ASN A 645 50.22 11.12 2.19
N VAL A 646 49.23 11.65 2.93
CA VAL A 646 49.39 12.82 3.82
C VAL A 646 50.22 12.45 5.06
N GLN A 647 50.97 13.41 5.58
CA GLN A 647 51.86 13.24 6.73
C GLN A 647 51.11 13.29 8.06
N ASP A 648 50.05 14.11 8.16
CA ASP A 648 49.21 14.23 9.33
C ASP A 648 47.77 14.67 8.97
N ASN A 649 46.91 14.76 9.99
CA ASN A 649 45.52 15.19 9.86
C ASN A 649 45.38 16.65 9.38
N ASN A 650 46.32 17.54 9.74
CA ASN A 650 46.24 18.95 9.33
C ASN A 650 46.50 19.09 7.83
N GLU A 651 47.43 18.32 7.27
CA GLU A 651 47.68 18.29 5.83
C GLU A 651 46.45 17.78 5.05
N ALA A 652 45.76 16.77 5.57
CA ALA A 652 44.50 16.29 4.98
C ALA A 652 43.44 17.39 4.93
N LEU A 653 43.28 18.12 6.03
CA LEU A 653 42.34 19.24 6.15
C LEU A 653 42.71 20.41 5.25
N ASP A 654 43.99 20.77 5.15
CA ASP A 654 44.46 21.85 4.26
C ASP A 654 44.18 21.52 2.78
N VAL A 655 44.40 20.26 2.37
CA VAL A 655 44.05 19.78 1.03
C VAL A 655 42.54 19.81 0.79
N LEU A 656 41.74 19.43 1.79
CA LEU A 656 40.29 19.48 1.70
C LEU A 656 39.77 20.92 1.58
N MET A 657 40.34 21.86 2.34
CA MET A 657 40.00 23.28 2.24
C MET A 657 40.37 23.88 0.90
N GLU A 658 41.52 23.51 0.31
CA GLU A 658 41.87 23.90 -1.07
C GLU A 658 40.79 23.44 -2.05
N ALA A 659 40.31 22.20 -1.93
CA ALA A 659 39.27 21.65 -2.79
C ALA A 659 37.92 22.38 -2.64
N ILE A 660 37.49 22.65 -1.40
CA ILE A 660 36.26 23.40 -1.10
C ILE A 660 36.31 24.81 -1.67
N LYS A 661 37.45 25.50 -1.52
CA LYS A 661 37.65 26.84 -2.08
C LYS A 661 37.63 26.81 -3.59
N LYS A 662 38.32 25.84 -4.20
CA LYS A 662 38.40 25.69 -5.65
C LYS A 662 37.04 25.36 -6.30
N SER A 663 36.16 24.64 -5.61
CA SER A 663 34.81 24.37 -6.09
C SER A 663 33.88 25.58 -5.97
N GLY A 664 34.26 26.63 -5.25
CA GLY A 664 33.44 27.82 -5.03
C GLY A 664 32.40 27.70 -3.90
N HIS A 665 32.55 26.73 -2.99
CA HIS A 665 31.52 26.38 -1.99
C HIS A 665 31.94 26.63 -0.52
N GLU A 666 32.98 27.43 -0.27
CA GLU A 666 33.56 27.71 1.06
C GLU A 666 32.55 28.22 2.11
N GLY A 667 31.51 28.96 1.68
CA GLY A 667 30.43 29.41 2.57
C GLY A 667 29.29 28.41 2.82
N LYS A 668 29.20 27.35 2.00
CA LYS A 668 28.09 26.37 2.04
C LYS A 668 28.48 25.03 2.66
N VAL A 669 29.77 24.71 2.67
CA VAL A 669 30.30 23.41 3.12
C VAL A 669 30.95 23.54 4.49
N LYS A 670 30.62 22.60 5.38
CA LYS A 670 31.27 22.39 6.67
C LYS A 670 31.99 21.04 6.68
N ILE A 671 32.79 20.80 7.71
CA ILE A 671 33.58 19.57 7.86
C ILE A 671 33.05 18.75 9.03
N GLY A 672 33.03 17.43 8.85
CA GLY A 672 32.89 16.44 9.91
C GLY A 672 34.07 15.47 9.86
N THR A 673 34.31 14.73 10.95
CA THR A 673 35.31 13.67 10.96
C THR A 673 34.82 12.50 11.80
N ASP A 674 35.14 11.29 11.36
CA ASP A 674 35.18 10.11 12.22
C ASP A 674 36.64 9.85 12.59
N VAL A 675 36.92 9.96 13.88
CA VAL A 675 38.24 9.76 14.42
C VAL A 675 38.52 8.26 14.61
N ALA A 676 37.52 7.47 15.01
CA ALA A 676 37.65 6.07 15.44
C ALA A 676 38.79 5.87 16.46
N ALA A 677 38.80 6.67 17.53
CA ALA A 677 39.94 6.75 18.45
C ALA A 677 40.28 5.44 19.19
N SER A 678 39.31 4.53 19.32
CA SER A 678 39.52 3.18 19.86
C SER A 678 40.63 2.42 19.12
N GLU A 679 40.78 2.62 17.80
CA GLU A 679 41.78 1.91 16.97
C GLU A 679 43.23 2.26 17.33
N PHE A 680 43.45 3.41 17.95
CA PHE A 680 44.77 3.90 18.32
C PHE A 680 44.91 4.28 19.79
N TYR A 681 43.96 3.83 20.62
CA TYR A 681 44.07 3.94 22.06
C TYR A 681 45.01 2.85 22.62
N LYS A 682 45.94 3.25 23.47
CA LYS A 682 46.89 2.36 24.17
C LYS A 682 46.45 2.24 25.63
N ALA A 683 45.60 1.25 25.92
CA ALA A 683 44.94 1.09 27.23
C ALA A 683 45.91 1.01 28.42
N GLU A 684 47.07 0.35 28.26
CA GLU A 684 48.07 0.22 29.32
C GLU A 684 48.73 1.57 29.68
N GLU A 685 48.96 2.41 28.67
CA GLU A 685 49.59 3.73 28.81
C GLU A 685 48.55 4.86 29.05
N LYS A 686 47.26 4.61 28.80
CA LYS A 686 46.16 5.59 28.81
C LYS A 686 46.43 6.80 27.92
N ILE A 687 46.95 6.54 26.73
CA ILE A 687 47.26 7.54 25.70
C ILE A 687 46.67 7.14 24.35
N TYR A 688 46.54 8.11 23.47
CA TYR A 688 46.14 7.96 22.08
C TYR A 688 47.35 8.17 21.17
N ASP A 689 47.63 7.23 20.26
CA ASP A 689 48.79 7.26 19.37
C ASP A 689 48.38 7.69 17.95
N LEU A 690 48.52 8.98 17.63
CA LEU A 690 48.16 9.53 16.32
C LEU A 690 49.10 9.10 15.18
N ASP A 691 50.09 8.25 15.45
CA ASP A 691 50.99 7.67 14.46
C ASP A 691 51.09 6.14 14.60
N PHE A 692 50.04 5.50 15.11
CA PHE A 692 50.02 4.06 15.45
C PHE A 692 50.34 3.10 14.29
N LYS A 693 50.23 3.57 13.04
CA LYS A 693 50.56 2.79 11.83
C LYS A 693 52.04 2.78 11.49
N ASN A 694 52.86 3.55 12.20
CA ASN A 694 54.29 3.62 11.98
C ASN A 694 55.03 2.54 12.80
N GLU A 695 55.61 1.55 12.11
CA GLU A 695 56.31 0.41 12.72
C GLU A 695 57.52 0.82 13.59
N GLY A 696 58.09 2.01 13.37
CA GLY A 696 59.21 2.54 14.16
C GLY A 696 58.83 3.23 15.47
N GLY A 697 57.53 3.34 15.77
CA GLY A 697 56.99 4.16 16.85
C GLY A 697 56.95 5.64 16.46
N GLY A 698 55.81 6.27 16.67
CA GLY A 698 55.61 7.70 16.43
C GLY A 698 56.44 8.60 17.33
N ALA A 699 56.68 9.82 16.89
CA ALA A 699 57.32 10.85 17.70
C ALA A 699 56.51 11.14 18.98
N ALA A 700 57.16 11.53 20.08
CA ALA A 700 56.50 11.64 21.40
C ALA A 700 55.31 12.61 21.39
N GLU A 701 55.33 13.62 20.52
CA GLU A 701 54.25 14.57 20.30
C GLU A 701 53.01 13.97 19.62
N MET A 702 53.11 12.82 18.95
CA MET A 702 51.97 12.11 18.36
C MET A 702 51.20 11.28 19.39
N LYS A 703 51.82 11.02 20.55
CA LYS A 703 51.19 10.40 21.70
C LYS A 703 50.48 11.47 22.54
N LYS A 704 49.17 11.36 22.68
CA LYS A 704 48.33 12.34 23.38
C LYS A 704 47.64 11.72 24.58
N SER A 705 47.77 12.35 25.75
CA SER A 705 46.81 12.16 26.84
C SER A 705 45.46 12.81 26.48
N VAL A 706 44.39 12.46 27.20
CA VAL A 706 43.04 13.03 27.00
C VAL A 706 43.05 14.57 26.94
N PRO A 707 43.65 15.32 27.89
CA PRO A 707 43.67 16.79 27.81
C PRO A 707 44.41 17.31 26.58
N GLN A 708 45.51 16.66 26.17
CA GLN A 708 46.27 17.07 24.98
C GLN A 708 45.50 16.79 23.69
N LEU A 709 44.71 15.71 23.65
CA LEU A 709 43.87 15.37 22.50
C LEU A 709 42.66 16.32 22.40
N ILE A 710 42.05 16.71 23.52
CA ILE A 710 41.01 17.76 23.56
C ILE A 710 41.54 19.08 22.97
N GLU A 711 42.72 19.53 23.40
CA GLU A 711 43.33 20.75 22.88
C GLU A 711 43.68 20.63 21.38
N TYR A 712 44.07 19.43 20.94
CA TYR A 712 44.27 19.14 19.53
C TYR A 712 42.97 19.31 18.72
N TYR A 713 41.84 18.78 19.18
CA TYR A 713 40.54 18.98 18.52
C TYR A 713 40.06 20.43 18.58
N LYS A 714 40.25 21.14 19.70
CA LYS A 714 39.95 22.58 19.79
C LYS A 714 40.73 23.39 18.75
N SER A 715 41.99 23.03 18.50
CA SER A 715 42.78 23.70 17.47
C SER A 715 42.15 23.54 16.08
N TRP A 716 41.58 22.38 15.77
CA TRP A 716 40.84 22.17 14.51
C TRP A 716 39.57 22.99 14.45
N LEU A 717 38.77 23.00 15.52
CA LEU A 717 37.54 23.78 15.60
C LEU A 717 37.80 25.28 15.41
N SER A 718 38.99 25.76 15.81
CA SER A 718 39.40 27.16 15.61
C SER A 718 39.89 27.46 14.19
N LYS A 719 40.51 26.48 13.51
CA LYS A 719 41.18 26.67 12.21
C LYS A 719 40.28 26.31 11.01
N TYR A 720 39.38 25.34 11.19
CA TYR A 720 38.59 24.75 10.12
C TYR A 720 37.09 24.77 10.47
N PRO A 721 36.18 24.76 9.46
CA PRO A 721 34.74 24.89 9.68
C PRO A 721 34.10 23.55 10.13
N PHE A 722 34.63 22.94 11.19
CA PHE A 722 34.09 21.73 11.78
C PHE A 722 32.74 21.97 12.46
N VAL A 723 31.81 21.03 12.26
CA VAL A 723 30.50 21.05 12.93
C VAL A 723 30.16 19.73 13.61
N SER A 724 30.91 18.65 13.32
CA SER A 724 30.67 17.32 13.87
C SER A 724 31.97 16.53 14.03
N ILE A 725 32.12 15.84 15.16
CA ILE A 725 33.23 14.93 15.47
C ILE A 725 32.64 13.63 16.01
N GLU A 726 32.93 12.53 15.32
CA GLU A 726 32.53 11.16 15.65
C GLU A 726 33.70 10.43 16.30
N ASP A 727 33.39 9.70 17.38
CA ASP A 727 34.32 8.90 18.20
C ASP A 727 35.68 9.52 18.53
N PRO A 728 35.70 10.70 19.19
CA PRO A 728 36.94 11.38 19.55
C PRO A 728 37.80 10.63 20.58
N PHE A 729 37.25 9.63 21.29
CA PHE A 729 37.94 8.87 22.33
C PHE A 729 37.58 7.39 22.25
N ASP A 730 38.27 6.56 23.04
CA ASP A 730 38.00 5.12 23.11
C ASP A 730 36.56 4.82 23.57
N GLN A 731 35.98 3.73 23.04
CA GLN A 731 34.60 3.29 23.27
C GLN A 731 34.19 3.15 24.75
N ASP A 732 35.14 3.04 25.68
CA ASP A 732 34.88 2.97 27.12
C ASP A 732 35.48 4.15 27.94
N ASP A 733 36.09 5.15 27.29
CA ASP A 733 36.65 6.34 27.95
C ASP A 733 35.57 7.43 28.20
N TRP A 734 34.55 7.05 28.98
CA TRP A 734 33.40 7.91 29.31
C TRP A 734 33.79 9.27 29.92
N ASP A 735 34.88 9.31 30.69
CA ASP A 735 35.36 10.53 31.33
C ASP A 735 35.95 11.50 30.29
N ALA A 736 36.70 11.01 29.30
CA ALA A 736 37.20 11.84 28.21
C ALA A 736 36.06 12.44 27.37
N TYR A 737 35.06 11.64 27.03
CA TYR A 737 33.85 12.12 26.35
C TYR A 737 33.15 13.22 27.14
N LYS A 738 32.96 13.04 28.45
CA LYS A 738 32.33 14.04 29.32
C LYS A 738 33.13 15.34 29.38
N MET A 739 34.45 15.25 29.50
CA MET A 739 35.34 16.42 29.48
C MET A 739 35.21 17.19 28.15
N PHE A 740 35.22 16.48 27.02
CA PHE A 740 35.09 17.10 25.72
C PHE A 740 33.69 17.69 25.46
N MET A 741 32.63 17.00 25.89
CA MET A 741 31.26 17.47 25.82
C MET A 741 31.06 18.77 26.62
N ALA A 742 31.69 18.89 27.79
CA ALA A 742 31.67 20.12 28.58
C ALA A 742 32.38 21.30 27.88
N ASP A 743 33.47 21.02 27.16
CA ASP A 743 34.29 22.05 26.54
C ASP A 743 33.72 22.58 25.21
N VAL A 744 33.19 21.71 24.34
CA VAL A 744 32.79 22.09 22.96
C VAL A 744 31.39 21.63 22.55
N GLY A 745 30.75 20.76 23.33
CA GLY A 745 29.51 20.09 22.94
C GLY A 745 28.29 21.01 22.77
N LYS A 746 28.36 22.26 23.22
CA LYS A 746 27.33 23.27 22.94
C LYS A 746 27.28 23.62 21.45
N ASP A 747 28.45 23.91 20.87
CA ASP A 747 28.57 24.46 19.52
C ASP A 747 28.91 23.39 18.47
N THR A 748 29.48 22.26 18.91
CA THR A 748 29.90 21.14 18.04
C THR A 748 29.06 19.90 18.31
N GLN A 749 28.68 19.18 17.25
CA GLN A 749 28.09 17.86 17.39
C GLN A 749 29.17 16.84 17.77
N ILE A 750 28.92 16.06 18.81
CA ILE A 750 29.77 14.94 19.23
C ILE A 750 28.94 13.68 19.03
N VAL A 751 29.35 12.87 18.07
CA VAL A 751 28.65 11.66 17.67
C VAL A 751 29.28 10.46 18.38
N GLY A 752 28.47 9.65 19.05
CA GLY A 752 28.91 8.34 19.55
C GLY A 752 28.54 7.23 18.57
N ASP A 753 29.53 6.48 18.11
CA ASP A 753 29.39 5.29 17.27
C ASP A 753 29.78 4.04 18.05
N ASP A 754 31.07 3.69 18.18
CA ASP A 754 31.56 2.58 18.99
C ASP A 754 31.20 2.75 20.47
N LEU A 755 31.12 4.01 20.95
CA LEU A 755 30.63 4.32 22.29
C LEU A 755 29.21 3.80 22.55
N LEU A 756 28.34 3.85 21.53
CA LEU A 756 26.89 3.64 21.67
C LEU A 756 26.40 2.35 21.01
N VAL A 757 27.06 1.91 19.94
CA VAL A 757 26.74 0.73 19.09
C VAL A 757 25.25 0.61 18.76
N THR A 758 24.56 1.74 18.58
CA THR A 758 23.10 1.79 18.37
C THR A 758 22.29 1.06 19.47
N ASN A 759 22.86 0.86 20.67
CA ASN A 759 22.27 0.09 21.76
C ASN A 759 21.53 1.02 22.75
N PRO A 760 20.20 0.87 22.94
CA PRO A 760 19.43 1.71 23.85
C PRO A 760 19.98 1.80 25.29
N THR A 761 20.56 0.72 25.82
CA THR A 761 21.17 0.70 27.16
C THR A 761 22.42 1.59 27.23
N ARG A 762 23.27 1.57 26.20
CA ARG A 762 24.45 2.46 26.13
C ARG A 762 24.06 3.90 25.83
N VAL A 763 23.06 4.13 24.98
CA VAL A 763 22.47 5.48 24.78
C VAL A 763 21.98 6.05 26.10
N LYS A 764 21.23 5.26 26.88
CA LYS A 764 20.77 5.67 28.21
C LYS A 764 21.93 6.02 29.15
N LYS A 765 22.97 5.19 29.22
CA LYS A 765 24.17 5.49 30.03
C LYS A 765 24.82 6.80 29.57
N ALA A 766 24.98 6.99 28.26
CA ALA A 766 25.60 8.17 27.69
C ALA A 766 24.82 9.45 27.97
N LEU A 767 23.49 9.38 27.99
CA LEU A 767 22.60 10.45 28.44
C LEU A 767 22.79 10.78 29.92
N GLU A 768 22.87 9.75 30.78
CA GLU A 768 23.06 9.91 32.23
C GLU A 768 24.41 10.57 32.57
N VAL A 769 25.48 10.21 31.87
CA VAL A 769 26.83 10.77 32.13
C VAL A 769 27.12 12.05 31.35
N GLY A 770 26.31 12.37 30.34
CA GLY A 770 26.52 13.51 29.44
C GLY A 770 27.73 13.35 28.53
N ALA A 771 27.90 12.17 27.91
CA ALA A 771 29.09 11.83 27.12
C ALA A 771 29.11 12.44 25.71
N CYS A 772 27.97 12.52 25.04
CA CYS A 772 27.87 13.03 23.68
C CYS A 772 26.52 13.73 23.45
N ASN A 773 26.25 14.17 22.23
CA ASN A 773 25.00 14.87 21.89
C ASN A 773 24.40 14.43 20.55
N ALA A 774 24.90 13.32 20.00
CA ALA A 774 24.37 12.69 18.81
C ALA A 774 24.66 11.19 18.79
N LEU A 775 23.72 10.43 18.23
CA LEU A 775 23.82 9.00 17.98
C LEU A 775 24.19 8.76 16.52
N LEU A 776 25.20 7.91 16.26
CA LEU A 776 25.33 7.27 14.95
C LEU A 776 24.42 6.05 14.90
N LEU A 777 23.43 6.06 14.02
CA LEU A 777 22.42 5.01 13.91
C LEU A 777 22.79 4.03 12.80
N LYS A 778 23.37 2.89 13.17
CA LYS A 778 23.68 1.76 12.27
C LYS A 778 22.74 0.61 12.58
N VAL A 779 21.75 0.39 11.72
CA VAL A 779 20.68 -0.61 11.96
C VAL A 779 21.18 -2.03 12.20
N ASN A 780 22.32 -2.42 11.63
CA ASN A 780 22.89 -3.75 11.82
C ASN A 780 23.68 -3.91 13.13
N GLN A 781 24.10 -2.81 13.78
CA GLN A 781 24.69 -2.88 15.12
C GLN A 781 23.65 -3.26 16.18
N ILE A 782 22.37 -2.93 15.95
CA ILE A 782 21.27 -3.30 16.86
C ILE A 782 20.47 -4.50 16.37
N GLY A 783 20.33 -4.70 15.05
CA GLY A 783 19.82 -5.94 14.45
C GLY A 783 18.32 -6.01 14.18
N SER A 784 17.52 -4.99 14.51
CA SER A 784 16.11 -4.90 14.11
C SER A 784 15.67 -3.45 13.87
N ILE A 785 14.63 -3.25 13.05
CA ILE A 785 14.09 -1.92 12.75
C ILE A 785 13.40 -1.33 13.98
N THR A 786 12.69 -2.15 14.77
CA THR A 786 12.03 -1.70 16.00
C THR A 786 13.03 -1.13 17.02
N GLU A 787 14.13 -1.83 17.30
CA GLU A 787 15.14 -1.36 18.26
C GLU A 787 15.93 -0.15 17.70
N ALA A 788 16.14 -0.09 16.38
CA ALA A 788 16.75 1.09 15.75
C ALA A 788 15.88 2.35 15.89
N ILE A 789 14.55 2.21 15.70
CA ILE A 789 13.58 3.29 15.92
C ILE A 789 13.59 3.71 17.40
N GLU A 790 13.65 2.76 18.33
CA GLU A 790 13.72 3.03 19.77
C GLU A 790 14.97 3.85 20.14
N ALA A 791 16.16 3.43 19.67
CA ALA A 791 17.41 4.14 19.92
C ALA A 791 17.38 5.57 19.32
N ALA A 792 16.84 5.72 18.11
CA ALA A 792 16.69 7.01 17.46
C ALA A 792 15.73 7.94 18.22
N ASN A 793 14.54 7.44 18.60
CA ASN A 793 13.56 8.22 19.35
C ASN A 793 14.07 8.59 20.74
N MET A 794 14.69 7.67 21.47
CA MET A 794 15.30 7.96 22.78
C MET A 794 16.32 9.10 22.68
N SER A 795 17.15 9.09 21.63
CA SER A 795 18.14 10.14 21.40
C SER A 795 17.46 11.47 21.06
N MET A 796 16.53 11.48 20.11
CA MET A 796 15.83 12.70 19.68
C MET A 796 14.99 13.33 20.79
N ASP A 797 14.31 12.52 21.61
CA ASP A 797 13.49 12.98 22.73
C ASP A 797 14.35 13.63 23.83
N ALA A 798 15.61 13.22 23.95
CA ALA A 798 16.62 13.86 24.79
C ALA A 798 17.28 15.09 24.13
N GLY A 799 16.84 15.47 22.92
CA GLY A 799 17.39 16.56 22.14
C GLY A 799 18.73 16.24 21.47
N TRP A 800 19.12 14.98 21.34
CA TRP A 800 20.31 14.62 20.57
C TRP A 800 20.02 14.64 19.07
N GLY A 801 21.08 14.89 18.28
CA GLY A 801 21.03 14.59 16.86
C GLY A 801 21.06 13.08 16.63
N VAL A 802 20.57 12.63 15.48
CA VAL A 802 20.73 11.24 15.05
C VAL A 802 21.28 11.27 13.63
N MET A 803 22.40 10.60 13.40
CA MET A 803 22.99 10.45 12.07
C MET A 803 22.81 9.02 11.60
N VAL A 804 21.90 8.82 10.65
CA VAL A 804 21.76 7.51 10.01
C VAL A 804 23.05 7.21 9.26
N SER A 805 23.56 5.99 9.41
CA SER A 805 24.86 5.62 8.86
C SER A 805 24.83 4.32 8.08
N HIS A 806 25.68 4.26 7.06
CA HIS A 806 26.02 3.04 6.33
C HIS A 806 26.98 2.14 7.13
N ARG A 807 27.50 1.09 6.47
CA ARG A 807 28.73 0.40 6.91
C ARG A 807 29.77 0.35 5.78
N SER A 808 31.00 0.02 6.09
CA SER A 808 32.07 -0.12 5.10
C SER A 808 31.79 -1.21 4.04
N GLY A 809 31.17 -2.34 4.41
CA GLY A 809 30.62 -3.32 3.46
C GLY A 809 29.13 -3.06 3.20
N GLU A 810 28.79 -2.25 2.21
CA GLU A 810 27.39 -1.96 1.86
C GLU A 810 26.88 -2.84 0.72
N THR A 811 25.58 -2.78 0.47
CA THR A 811 24.91 -3.45 -0.67
C THR A 811 24.24 -2.42 -1.58
N GLU A 812 23.58 -2.86 -2.65
CA GLU A 812 22.71 -2.02 -3.47
C GLU A 812 21.43 -1.57 -2.75
N ASP A 813 21.12 -2.15 -1.59
CA ASP A 813 19.91 -1.88 -0.83
C ASP A 813 19.88 -0.42 -0.34
N SER A 814 18.83 0.33 -0.68
CA SER A 814 18.72 1.75 -0.33
C SER A 814 17.95 2.03 0.96
N PHE A 815 17.67 1.04 1.81
CA PHE A 815 16.76 1.16 2.97
C PHE A 815 17.05 2.36 3.87
N ILE A 816 18.33 2.64 4.17
CA ILE A 816 18.70 3.72 5.09
C ILE A 816 18.37 5.12 4.56
N ALA A 817 18.16 5.28 3.24
CA ALA A 817 17.66 6.52 2.65
C ALA A 817 16.19 6.79 3.02
N ASP A 818 15.35 5.76 2.99
CA ASP A 818 13.98 5.86 3.46
C ASP A 818 13.92 6.00 4.99
N LEU A 819 14.83 5.32 5.72
CA LEU A 819 14.92 5.38 7.16
C LEU A 819 15.23 6.78 7.68
N VAL A 820 16.24 7.46 7.12
CA VAL A 820 16.64 8.81 7.56
C VAL A 820 15.52 9.83 7.38
N VAL A 821 14.75 9.72 6.29
CA VAL A 821 13.60 10.58 6.00
C VAL A 821 12.43 10.24 6.92
N GLY A 822 12.10 8.95 7.07
CA GLY A 822 10.99 8.50 7.91
C GLY A 822 11.19 8.82 9.39
N LEU A 823 12.42 8.67 9.90
CA LEU A 823 12.78 9.06 11.27
C LEU A 823 12.93 10.58 11.45
N ARG A 824 13.00 11.34 10.34
CA ARG A 824 13.15 12.80 10.33
C ARG A 824 14.41 13.27 11.07
N THR A 825 15.52 12.56 10.90
CA THR A 825 16.76 12.77 11.69
C THR A 825 17.58 13.98 11.22
N GLY A 826 17.45 14.38 9.96
CA GLY A 826 18.10 15.57 9.40
C GLY A 826 19.53 15.39 8.89
N GLN A 827 20.14 14.21 9.01
CA GLN A 827 21.53 13.99 8.61
C GLN A 827 21.83 12.50 8.31
N ILE A 828 22.66 12.25 7.30
CA ILE A 828 23.05 10.89 6.88
C ILE A 828 24.51 10.84 6.42
N LYS A 829 25.25 9.84 6.89
CA LYS A 829 26.58 9.47 6.41
C LYS A 829 26.48 8.17 5.61
N THR A 830 26.66 8.23 4.30
CA THR A 830 26.55 7.04 3.45
C THR A 830 27.64 6.98 2.37
N GLY A 831 28.83 7.51 2.69
CA GLY A 831 30.06 7.40 1.90
C GLY A 831 30.31 8.59 0.97
N ALA A 832 31.28 8.45 0.07
CA ALA A 832 31.56 9.45 -0.94
C ALA A 832 30.42 9.53 -1.98
N PRO A 833 30.33 10.59 -2.80
CA PRO A 833 29.56 10.58 -4.05
C PRO A 833 30.28 9.73 -5.13
N CYS A 834 30.71 8.52 -4.76
CA CYS A 834 31.45 7.55 -5.55
C CYS A 834 31.11 6.14 -5.07
N ARG A 835 31.13 5.17 -5.99
CA ARG A 835 30.71 3.76 -5.80
C ARG A 835 29.20 3.60 -5.58
N SER A 836 28.60 2.63 -6.29
CA SER A 836 27.14 2.57 -6.45
C SER A 836 26.39 2.13 -5.20
N GLU A 837 27.01 1.38 -4.30
CA GLU A 837 26.44 1.04 -3.00
C GLU A 837 26.22 2.27 -2.11
N ARG A 838 26.97 3.36 -2.37
CA ARG A 838 26.81 4.68 -1.72
C ARG A 838 25.77 5.51 -2.48
N LEU A 839 25.99 5.65 -3.78
CA LEU A 839 25.11 6.41 -4.67
C LEU A 839 23.68 5.84 -4.72
N ALA A 840 23.46 4.56 -4.43
CA ALA A 840 22.12 3.98 -4.34
C ALA A 840 21.25 4.70 -3.29
N LYS A 841 21.83 5.04 -2.13
CA LYS A 841 21.13 5.75 -1.04
C LYS A 841 20.94 7.22 -1.40
N TYR A 842 21.98 7.87 -1.91
CA TYR A 842 21.89 9.26 -2.34
C TYR A 842 20.88 9.46 -3.49
N ASN A 843 20.88 8.58 -4.49
CA ASN A 843 19.92 8.63 -5.58
C ASN A 843 18.50 8.34 -5.08
N GLN A 844 18.34 7.45 -4.09
CA GLN A 844 17.03 7.23 -3.46
C GLN A 844 16.53 8.49 -2.74
N LEU A 845 17.40 9.23 -2.05
CA LEU A 845 17.05 10.51 -1.43
C LEU A 845 16.62 11.56 -2.46
N ILE A 846 17.26 11.62 -3.64
CA ILE A 846 16.80 12.48 -4.74
C ILE A 846 15.40 12.09 -5.18
N ARG A 847 15.11 10.79 -5.36
CA ARG A 847 13.78 10.31 -5.74
C ARG A 847 12.72 10.65 -4.69
N ILE A 848 13.04 10.50 -3.40
CA ILE A 848 12.14 10.84 -2.30
C ILE A 848 11.86 12.36 -2.27
N GLU A 849 12.89 13.20 -2.46
CA GLU A 849 12.72 14.65 -2.57
C GLU A 849 11.80 15.03 -3.75
N GLU A 850 11.99 14.39 -4.91
CA GLU A 850 11.15 14.60 -6.10
C GLU A 850 9.70 14.14 -5.89
N GLU A 851 9.49 13.02 -5.19
CA GLU A 851 8.17 12.47 -4.87
C GLU A 851 7.40 13.34 -3.88
N LEU A 852 8.08 13.84 -2.84
CA LEU A 852 7.48 14.67 -1.79
C LEU A 852 7.19 16.10 -2.25
N GLY A 853 8.03 16.65 -3.14
CA GLY A 853 7.93 18.03 -3.61
C GLY A 853 7.75 19.02 -2.44
N PRO A 854 6.64 19.77 -2.37
CA PRO A 854 6.41 20.78 -1.32
C PRO A 854 6.17 20.20 0.08
N LEU A 855 6.04 18.87 0.24
CA LEU A 855 5.84 18.22 1.53
C LEU A 855 7.14 18.00 2.32
N CYS A 856 8.29 18.32 1.75
CA CYS A 856 9.58 18.20 2.42
C CYS A 856 10.33 19.52 2.54
N SER A 857 11.14 19.64 3.59
CA SER A 857 12.15 20.69 3.75
C SER A 857 13.55 20.07 3.84
N PHE A 858 14.57 20.77 3.38
CA PHE A 858 15.96 20.36 3.62
C PHE A 858 16.44 20.84 4.99
N ALA A 859 17.09 19.95 5.75
CA ALA A 859 17.55 20.25 7.11
C ALA A 859 18.55 21.42 7.18
N GLY A 860 19.46 21.51 6.20
CA GLY A 860 20.46 22.57 6.11
C GLY A 860 21.24 22.78 7.41
N VAL A 861 21.35 24.04 7.85
CA VAL A 861 22.04 24.41 9.10
C VAL A 861 21.39 23.81 10.37
N ASN A 862 20.14 23.35 10.29
CA ASN A 862 19.42 22.75 11.40
C ASN A 862 19.56 21.22 11.48
N PHE A 863 20.50 20.62 10.74
CA PHE A 863 20.69 19.16 10.65
C PHE A 863 20.75 18.42 12.00
N ARG A 864 21.20 19.06 13.08
CA ARG A 864 21.24 18.48 14.43
C ARG A 864 19.83 18.26 15.01
N ARG A 865 18.88 19.14 14.70
CA ARG A 865 17.51 19.19 15.26
C ARG A 865 16.54 19.87 14.28
N PRO A 866 16.13 19.20 13.19
CA PRO A 866 15.34 19.78 12.11
C PRO A 866 13.83 19.88 12.37
#